data_AF-A0A3D2K1Z0-F1
#
_entry.id   AF-A0A3D2K1Z0-F1
#
_cell.length_a   1.000
_cell.length_b   1.000
_cell.length_c   1.000
_cell.angle_alpha   90.00
_cell.angle_beta   90.00
_cell.angle_gamma   90.00
#
_symmetry.space_group_name_H-M   'P 1'
#
loop_
_entity.id
_entity.type
_entity.pdbx_description
1 polymer ?
#
loop_
_entity_poly.entity_id
_entity_poly.type
_entity_poly.pdbx_seq_one_letter_code
_entity_poly.pdbx_strand_id
1 'polypeptide(L)'
;RDQGIIAMAGPGVKQGETIVGANLLDIAPTILNLLGLPAAKDMDGKALTQAIGAPGWSPPELIESWEDVPGESGMHPRDKQEDPFAAREALKQLVELGYIEEPDPDAEKAAKQASREAKFNVARSYMEGGLLDEASKRLEELFEAEPDQPRFGVALLRVYMRQSRFDEVRPLAEKLLGEMEKVNTSKADRIDDAIKAIEEKPEKIIANAEEQMEEAYQKRVEAEKTAAKDEDREPVEIERPAVKIDEESLGNRKQKLQTAVEQIRGFDIRSIPTVNMLLGRLEAIDGNLEKSLEHLNKAEKAEPRLPGLHLQLGQTYLRMRRNESAIRAFQKALDIDSDNASAHEGLAAALQRLKRNDEALDHALTAVELVHDMPRAHLRLGVTLVRLKHFEQAVQAFETCLKLAPMTGAAHRYLAMIFRNHLDQPELAEKHRAELRRVQKKRKKDKTIAQQKSFAENPPHQLAPGPTGIYPASNPEEIITIVSGLPRTGTSVMMQMLAAGGIEPLSDGNREADESNPRGYYEYDKAIQLASDSSWVGDAKGKVVKIVAQLLPNLPDFIDGKIARYRIVFMDRDLDEVVASQHTMLSKQGKKGADLDADKLKETYASQLDSVQHMLAERRISWVQIKHADVISNPEQVAEELNQGFGGHLDVQEMVQVVDPTLYRERT
;
A
#
# COMPACT_ATOMS: atom_id res chain seq x y z
N ARG A 1 -4.24 -30.36 -15.66
CA ARG A 1 -4.71 -31.41 -14.72
C ARG A 1 -6.22 -31.43 -14.84
N ASP A 2 -6.79 -32.53 -15.31
CA ASP A 2 -8.20 -32.57 -15.76
C ASP A 2 -9.20 -32.65 -14.59
N GLN A 3 -8.69 -32.82 -13.37
CA GLN A 3 -9.45 -32.77 -12.11
C GLN A 3 -8.58 -32.09 -11.03
N GLY A 4 -9.14 -31.07 -10.38
CA GLY A 4 -8.62 -30.50 -9.13
C GLY A 4 -9.31 -31.11 -7.92
N ILE A 5 -8.67 -31.03 -6.74
CA ILE A 5 -9.29 -31.47 -5.48
C ILE A 5 -9.75 -30.22 -4.74
N ILE A 6 -11.05 -30.14 -4.47
CA ILE A 6 -11.64 -29.16 -3.56
C ILE A 6 -12.25 -29.92 -2.38
N ALA A 7 -11.87 -29.55 -1.16
CA ALA A 7 -12.39 -30.14 0.07
C ALA A 7 -13.12 -29.05 0.86
N MET A 8 -14.41 -29.25 1.09
CA MET A 8 -15.28 -28.33 1.84
C MET A 8 -16.01 -29.13 2.92
N ALA A 9 -16.08 -28.58 4.13
CA ALA A 9 -16.80 -29.18 5.25
C ALA A 9 -17.42 -28.08 6.11
N GLY A 10 -18.68 -28.25 6.49
CA GLY A 10 -19.40 -27.30 7.33
C GLY A 10 -20.90 -27.32 7.11
N PRO A 11 -21.68 -26.62 7.97
CA PRO A 11 -23.12 -26.47 7.80
C PRO A 11 -23.44 -25.88 6.41
N GLY A 12 -24.42 -26.45 5.71
CA GLY A 12 -24.85 -25.95 4.39
C GLY A 12 -24.01 -26.44 3.20
N VAL A 13 -22.87 -27.11 3.41
CA VAL A 13 -22.06 -27.72 2.35
C VAL A 13 -22.65 -29.08 1.95
N LYS A 14 -22.83 -29.30 0.64
CA LYS A 14 -23.36 -30.56 0.09
C LYS A 14 -22.27 -31.63 0.02
N GLN A 15 -22.63 -32.88 0.30
CA GLN A 15 -21.72 -34.01 0.23
C GLN A 15 -21.81 -34.75 -1.12
N GLY A 16 -20.66 -35.11 -1.69
CA GLY A 16 -20.59 -35.97 -2.88
C GLY A 16 -20.98 -35.30 -4.19
N GLU A 17 -21.09 -33.97 -4.22
CA GLU A 17 -21.46 -33.21 -5.42
C GLU A 17 -20.28 -33.01 -6.37
N THR A 18 -20.58 -33.04 -7.68
CA THR A 18 -19.60 -32.71 -8.72
C THR A 18 -19.62 -31.21 -8.98
N ILE A 19 -18.46 -30.57 -8.85
CA ILE A 19 -18.29 -29.13 -9.07
C ILE A 19 -17.56 -28.93 -10.39
N VAL A 20 -18.10 -28.08 -11.28
CA VAL A 20 -17.53 -27.84 -12.61
C VAL A 20 -17.15 -26.37 -12.78
N GLY A 21 -15.93 -26.12 -13.26
CA GLY A 21 -15.45 -24.77 -13.57
C GLY A 21 -15.31 -23.88 -12.34
N ALA A 22 -14.86 -24.46 -11.23
CA ALA A 22 -14.43 -23.74 -10.04
C ALA A 22 -12.99 -23.23 -10.23
N ASN A 23 -12.74 -22.00 -9.83
CA ASN A 23 -11.41 -21.39 -9.80
C ASN A 23 -11.10 -20.83 -8.39
N LEU A 24 -9.89 -20.29 -8.20
CA LEU A 24 -9.46 -19.74 -6.91
C LEU A 24 -10.28 -18.53 -6.46
N LEU A 25 -10.71 -17.69 -7.40
CA LEU A 25 -11.49 -16.47 -7.13
C LEU A 25 -12.90 -16.80 -6.62
N ASP A 26 -13.41 -17.99 -6.95
CA ASP A 26 -14.73 -18.46 -6.50
C ASP A 26 -14.79 -18.75 -4.98
N ILE A 27 -13.65 -18.87 -4.29
CA ILE A 27 -13.59 -19.23 -2.87
C ILE A 27 -14.25 -18.15 -1.99
N ALA A 28 -13.86 -16.89 -2.14
CA ALA A 28 -14.37 -15.78 -1.33
C ALA A 28 -15.91 -15.58 -1.44
N PRO A 29 -16.50 -15.45 -2.65
CA PRO A 29 -17.95 -15.31 -2.79
C PRO A 29 -18.73 -16.55 -2.29
N THR A 30 -18.11 -17.74 -2.32
CA THR A 30 -18.68 -18.98 -1.76
C THR A 30 -18.72 -18.94 -0.23
N ILE A 31 -17.65 -18.47 0.42
CA ILE A 31 -17.59 -18.34 1.88
C ILE A 31 -18.59 -17.29 2.38
N LEU A 32 -18.68 -16.13 1.72
CA LEU A 32 -19.67 -15.09 2.08
C LEU A 32 -21.09 -15.65 2.06
N ASN A 33 -21.44 -16.35 0.97
CA ASN A 33 -22.73 -17.00 0.83
C ASN A 33 -23.01 -18.03 1.94
N LEU A 34 -22.01 -18.85 2.31
CA LEU A 34 -22.15 -19.79 3.44
C LEU A 34 -22.41 -19.09 4.78
N LEU A 35 -21.82 -17.91 4.98
CA LEU A 35 -22.01 -17.08 6.18
C LEU A 35 -23.32 -16.27 6.15
N GLY A 36 -24.12 -16.39 5.10
CA GLY A 36 -25.33 -15.59 4.91
C GLY A 36 -25.05 -14.13 4.55
N LEU A 37 -23.82 -13.84 4.11
CA LEU A 37 -23.38 -12.52 3.66
C LEU A 37 -23.43 -12.42 2.13
N PRO A 38 -23.83 -11.26 1.59
CA PRO A 38 -23.94 -11.08 0.15
C PRO A 38 -22.56 -11.08 -0.53
N ALA A 39 -22.46 -11.71 -1.71
CA ALA A 39 -21.34 -11.43 -2.59
C ALA A 39 -21.60 -10.10 -3.33
N ALA A 40 -20.53 -9.35 -3.63
CA ALA A 40 -20.65 -8.13 -4.40
C ALA A 40 -20.62 -8.40 -5.92
N LYS A 41 -21.26 -7.54 -6.71
CA LYS A 41 -21.29 -7.67 -8.18
C LYS A 41 -19.97 -7.33 -8.84
N ASP A 42 -19.16 -6.50 -8.20
CA ASP A 42 -17.80 -6.15 -8.59
C ASP A 42 -16.73 -7.11 -8.03
N MET A 43 -17.13 -8.11 -7.25
CA MET A 43 -16.24 -9.14 -6.73
C MET A 43 -15.89 -10.13 -7.85
N ASP A 44 -14.59 -10.39 -8.03
CA ASP A 44 -14.12 -11.43 -8.92
C ASP A 44 -14.55 -12.83 -8.44
N GLY A 45 -14.88 -13.70 -9.39
CA GLY A 45 -15.34 -15.06 -9.12
C GLY A 45 -16.85 -15.17 -8.90
N LYS A 46 -17.33 -16.40 -8.69
CA LYS A 46 -18.75 -16.71 -8.45
C LYS A 46 -18.92 -17.61 -7.24
N ALA A 47 -20.02 -17.46 -6.51
CA ALA A 47 -20.35 -18.40 -5.46
C ALA A 47 -20.62 -19.79 -6.05
N LEU A 48 -19.96 -20.82 -5.52
CA LEU A 48 -20.10 -22.22 -5.92
C LEU A 48 -21.40 -22.80 -5.34
N THR A 49 -22.55 -22.34 -5.82
CA THR A 49 -23.90 -22.81 -5.41
C THR A 49 -24.14 -24.30 -5.66
N GLN A 50 -23.29 -24.95 -6.47
CA GLN A 50 -23.23 -26.40 -6.63
C GLN A 50 -22.72 -27.11 -5.36
N ALA A 51 -21.80 -26.48 -4.63
CA ALA A 51 -21.16 -27.01 -3.43
C ALA A 51 -21.88 -26.62 -2.12
N ILE A 52 -22.69 -25.57 -2.15
CA ILE A 52 -23.37 -25.00 -0.98
C ILE A 52 -24.89 -24.99 -1.18
N GLY A 53 -25.66 -24.86 -0.10
CA GLY A 53 -27.13 -24.80 -0.16
C GLY A 53 -27.83 -26.12 0.13
N ALA A 54 -27.41 -26.81 1.20
CA ALA A 54 -28.20 -27.89 1.80
C ALA A 54 -29.63 -27.41 2.20
N PRO A 55 -30.60 -28.32 2.41
CA PRO A 55 -32.00 -27.94 2.67
C PRO A 55 -32.12 -26.89 3.79
N GLY A 56 -32.82 -25.78 3.50
CA GLY A 56 -33.05 -24.67 4.43
C GLY A 56 -32.15 -23.44 4.22
N TRP A 57 -31.15 -23.51 3.34
CA TRP A 57 -30.28 -22.37 3.01
C TRP A 57 -30.82 -21.59 1.81
N SER A 58 -30.80 -20.26 1.89
CA SER A 58 -31.15 -19.34 0.80
C SER A 58 -29.98 -18.40 0.55
N PRO A 59 -29.55 -18.19 -0.71
CA PRO A 59 -28.47 -17.28 -1.02
C PRO A 59 -28.89 -15.83 -0.67
N PRO A 60 -28.03 -15.06 0.02
CA PRO A 60 -28.25 -13.64 0.22
C PRO A 60 -28.28 -12.89 -1.12
N GLU A 61 -29.04 -11.80 -1.18
CA GLU A 61 -29.14 -10.95 -2.38
C GLU A 61 -27.80 -10.27 -2.67
N LEU A 62 -27.35 -10.27 -3.93
CA LEU A 62 -26.10 -9.62 -4.31
C LEU A 62 -26.16 -8.11 -4.04
N ILE A 63 -25.07 -7.57 -3.51
CA ILE A 63 -24.86 -6.12 -3.36
C ILE A 63 -24.06 -5.59 -4.56
N GLU A 64 -24.11 -4.28 -4.84
CA GLU A 64 -23.32 -3.69 -5.93
C GLU A 64 -21.81 -3.80 -5.64
N SER A 65 -21.38 -3.37 -4.46
CA SER A 65 -19.99 -3.44 -4.00
C SER A 65 -19.92 -3.55 -2.48
N TRP A 66 -18.96 -4.32 -1.94
CA TRP A 66 -18.62 -4.25 -0.51
C TRP A 66 -17.94 -2.93 -0.15
N GLU A 67 -17.34 -2.25 -1.13
CA GLU A 67 -16.74 -0.93 -0.96
C GLU A 67 -17.77 0.12 -0.56
N ASP A 68 -19.03 -0.08 -0.96
CA ASP A 68 -20.16 0.82 -0.74
C ASP A 68 -21.09 0.35 0.39
N VAL A 69 -20.83 -0.80 1.00
CA VAL A 69 -21.60 -1.31 2.15
C VAL A 69 -20.97 -0.82 3.45
N PRO A 70 -21.71 -0.05 4.28
CA PRO A 70 -21.20 0.43 5.56
C PRO A 70 -20.86 -0.73 6.51
N GLY A 71 -19.70 -0.70 7.17
CA GLY A 71 -19.33 -1.68 8.21
C GLY A 71 -17.82 -1.89 8.37
N GLU A 72 -17.43 -2.79 9.28
CA GLU A 72 -16.04 -3.22 9.52
C GLU A 72 -15.57 -4.24 8.47
N SER A 73 -15.65 -3.90 7.18
CA SER A 73 -15.17 -4.75 6.09
C SER A 73 -13.63 -4.79 5.97
N GLY A 74 -12.90 -4.30 6.98
CA GLY A 74 -11.43 -4.20 6.98
C GLY A 74 -10.88 -3.04 6.15
N MET A 75 -11.75 -2.15 5.67
CA MET A 75 -11.40 -0.96 4.91
C MET A 75 -10.99 0.18 5.84
N HIS A 76 -9.83 0.79 5.59
CA HIS A 76 -9.53 2.10 6.18
C HIS A 76 -10.58 3.12 5.70
N PRO A 77 -10.95 4.13 6.51
CA PRO A 77 -11.78 5.24 6.03
C PRO A 77 -11.22 5.77 4.71
N ARG A 78 -12.06 6.02 3.69
CA ARG A 78 -11.63 6.35 2.33
C ARG A 78 -10.71 7.60 2.27
N ASP A 79 -10.83 8.46 3.27
CA ASP A 79 -10.08 9.68 3.51
C ASP A 79 -8.83 9.50 4.40
N LYS A 80 -8.64 8.32 5.01
CA LYS A 80 -7.46 8.00 5.81
C LYS A 80 -6.25 7.75 4.90
N GLN A 81 -5.62 8.84 4.48
CA GLN A 81 -4.26 8.84 3.95
C GLN A 81 -3.30 9.36 5.01
N GLU A 82 -2.57 8.44 5.63
CA GLU A 82 -1.43 8.83 6.47
C GLU A 82 -0.28 9.25 5.54
N ASP A 83 0.03 10.55 5.53
CA ASP A 83 1.27 11.03 4.89
C ASP A 83 2.42 10.92 5.89
N PRO A 84 3.37 10.00 5.68
CA PRO A 84 4.46 9.80 6.63
C PRO A 84 5.38 11.03 6.73
N PHE A 85 5.42 11.90 5.70
CA PHE A 85 6.19 13.14 5.79
C PHE A 85 5.50 14.16 6.69
N ALA A 86 4.21 14.39 6.49
CA ALA A 86 3.44 15.29 7.35
C ALA A 86 3.40 14.77 8.80
N ALA A 87 3.21 13.46 9.00
CA ALA A 87 3.30 12.83 10.32
C ALA A 87 4.66 13.06 10.98
N ARG A 88 5.76 12.98 10.21
CA ARG A 88 7.12 13.26 10.69
C ARG A 88 7.31 14.73 11.09
N GLU A 89 6.88 15.67 10.27
CA GLU A 89 6.99 17.09 10.60
C GLU A 89 6.15 17.45 11.83
N ALA A 90 4.95 16.86 11.96
CA ALA A 90 4.14 16.98 13.17
C ALA A 90 4.85 16.40 14.41
N LEU A 91 5.54 15.26 14.29
CA LEU A 91 6.38 14.70 15.36
C LEU A 91 7.57 15.61 15.70
N LYS A 92 8.26 16.16 14.70
CA LYS A 92 9.37 17.11 14.90
C LYS A 92 8.92 18.32 15.72
N GLN A 93 7.71 18.82 15.47
CA GLN A 93 7.15 19.89 16.29
C GLN A 93 6.97 19.47 17.75
N LEU A 94 6.54 18.24 18.02
CA LEU A 94 6.42 17.71 19.38
C LEU A 94 7.79 17.52 20.07
N VAL A 95 8.82 17.13 19.30
CA VAL A 95 10.22 17.08 19.78
C VAL A 95 10.71 18.48 20.14
N GLU A 96 10.53 19.47 19.26
CA GLU A 96 10.94 20.85 19.54
C GLU A 96 10.18 21.47 20.72
N LEU A 97 8.92 21.08 20.93
CA LEU A 97 8.14 21.47 22.11
C LEU A 97 8.55 20.72 23.40
N GLY A 98 9.38 19.67 23.29
CA GLY A 98 9.90 18.89 24.42
C GLY A 98 8.90 17.87 24.99
N TYR A 99 8.06 17.28 24.13
CA TYR A 99 7.05 16.29 24.51
C TYR A 99 7.33 14.87 24.01
N ILE A 100 8.25 14.70 23.06
CA ILE A 100 8.69 13.41 22.50
C ILE A 100 10.21 13.47 22.31
N GLU A 101 10.90 12.34 22.42
CA GLU A 101 12.33 12.23 22.12
C GLU A 101 12.63 12.34 20.62
N GLU A 102 13.83 12.81 20.28
CA GLU A 102 14.26 12.89 18.87
C GLU A 102 14.46 11.47 18.31
N PRO A 103 13.80 11.10 17.20
CA PRO A 103 13.98 9.79 16.61
C PRO A 103 15.40 9.61 16.05
N ASP A 104 15.94 8.40 16.12
CA ASP A 104 17.27 8.03 15.61
C ASP A 104 17.44 8.45 14.11
N PRO A 105 18.59 9.00 13.69
CA PRO A 105 18.89 9.30 12.28
C PRO A 105 18.65 8.12 11.32
N ASP A 106 18.89 6.89 11.76
CA ASP A 106 18.57 5.68 10.99
C ASP A 106 17.06 5.47 10.87
N ALA A 107 16.28 5.86 11.89
CA ALA A 107 14.82 5.89 11.82
C ALA A 107 14.30 6.94 10.83
N GLU A 108 14.97 8.11 10.69
CA GLU A 108 14.60 9.11 9.67
C GLU A 108 14.77 8.56 8.24
N LYS A 109 15.91 7.92 7.98
CA LYS A 109 16.18 7.30 6.69
C LYS A 109 15.22 6.13 6.42
N ALA A 110 14.96 5.30 7.44
CA ALA A 110 14.00 4.21 7.36
C ALA A 110 12.58 4.72 7.08
N ALA A 111 12.15 5.80 7.73
CA ALA A 111 10.84 6.41 7.53
C ALA A 111 10.67 6.97 6.11
N LYS A 112 11.68 7.66 5.56
CA LYS A 112 11.66 8.13 4.17
C LYS A 112 11.54 6.97 3.19
N GLN A 113 12.30 5.90 3.43
CA GLN A 113 12.24 4.69 2.62
C GLN A 113 10.88 3.99 2.72
N ALA A 114 10.31 3.88 3.92
CA ALA A 114 9.00 3.30 4.17
C ALA A 114 7.90 4.12 3.48
N SER A 115 7.94 5.45 3.59
CA SER A 115 7.01 6.36 2.92
C SER A 115 7.01 6.21 1.41
N ARG A 116 8.21 6.22 0.81
CA ARG A 116 8.38 5.99 -0.63
C ARG A 116 7.83 4.63 -1.05
N GLU A 117 8.12 3.57 -0.29
CA GLU A 117 7.63 2.23 -0.60
C GLU A 117 6.12 2.13 -0.47
N ALA A 118 5.52 2.76 0.56
CA ALA A 118 4.07 2.84 0.72
C ALA A 118 3.42 3.55 -0.47
N LYS A 119 3.93 4.72 -0.87
CA LYS A 119 3.43 5.47 -2.05
C LYS A 119 3.53 4.64 -3.33
N PHE A 120 4.65 3.93 -3.53
CA PHE A 120 4.82 3.07 -4.69
C PHE A 120 3.88 1.85 -4.67
N ASN A 121 3.68 1.24 -3.51
CA ASN A 121 2.76 0.12 -3.34
C ASN A 121 1.31 0.53 -3.61
N VAL A 122 0.89 1.69 -3.11
CA VAL A 122 -0.43 2.27 -3.43
C VAL A 122 -0.58 2.48 -4.94
N ALA A 123 0.43 3.06 -5.59
CA ALA A 123 0.39 3.26 -7.05
C ALA A 123 0.32 1.94 -7.82
N ARG A 124 0.99 0.89 -7.34
CA ARG A 124 0.89 -0.47 -7.90
C ARG A 124 -0.49 -1.06 -7.67
N SER A 125 -1.08 -0.92 -6.49
CA SER A 125 -2.44 -1.39 -6.21
C SER A 125 -3.44 -0.72 -7.15
N TYR A 126 -3.35 0.60 -7.36
CA TYR A 126 -4.18 1.30 -8.34
C TYR A 126 -3.94 0.80 -9.77
N MET A 127 -2.68 0.55 -10.14
CA MET A 127 -2.35 0.00 -11.46
C MET A 127 -3.00 -1.37 -11.66
N GLU A 128 -2.85 -2.30 -10.72
CA GLU A 128 -3.42 -3.65 -10.84
C GLU A 128 -4.96 -3.62 -10.76
N GLY A 129 -5.53 -2.78 -9.89
CA GLY A 129 -6.97 -2.55 -9.77
C GLY A 129 -7.62 -1.80 -10.94
N GLY A 130 -6.85 -1.41 -11.97
CA GLY A 130 -7.37 -0.76 -13.18
C GLY A 130 -7.68 0.73 -13.04
N LEU A 131 -7.38 1.34 -11.89
CA LEU A 131 -7.49 2.77 -11.63
C LEU A 131 -6.26 3.50 -12.17
N LEU A 132 -6.13 3.51 -13.50
CA LEU A 132 -4.91 3.92 -14.19
C LEU A 132 -4.57 5.41 -14.03
N ASP A 133 -5.57 6.27 -13.91
CA ASP A 133 -5.37 7.71 -13.76
C ASP A 133 -4.70 8.02 -12.41
N GLU A 134 -5.22 7.45 -11.31
CA GLU A 134 -4.62 7.55 -9.97
C GLU A 134 -3.22 6.93 -9.91
N ALA A 135 -3.04 5.78 -10.56
CA ALA A 135 -1.73 5.15 -10.68
C ALA A 135 -0.72 6.07 -11.38
N SER A 136 -1.11 6.68 -12.51
CA SER A 136 -0.22 7.55 -13.29
C SER A 136 0.19 8.79 -12.51
N LYS A 137 -0.75 9.50 -11.87
CA LYS A 137 -0.48 10.70 -11.07
C LYS A 137 0.55 10.42 -9.97
N ARG A 138 0.37 9.35 -9.21
CA ARG A 138 1.29 8.99 -8.11
C ARG A 138 2.66 8.56 -8.62
N LEU A 139 2.73 7.85 -9.75
CA LEU A 139 3.99 7.44 -10.35
C LEU A 139 4.75 8.61 -11.00
N GLU A 140 4.05 9.60 -11.55
CA GLU A 140 4.62 10.85 -12.04
C GLU A 140 5.28 11.62 -10.88
N GLU A 141 4.58 11.78 -9.74
CA GLU A 141 5.13 12.40 -8.53
C GLU A 141 6.38 11.66 -8.01
N LEU A 142 6.32 10.33 -7.92
CA LEU A 142 7.46 9.52 -7.46
C LEU A 142 8.66 9.60 -8.40
N PHE A 143 8.43 9.56 -9.70
CA PHE A 143 9.52 9.61 -10.68
C PHE A 143 10.14 11.00 -10.81
N GLU A 144 9.38 12.08 -10.59
CA GLU A 144 9.93 13.43 -10.56
C GLU A 144 10.74 13.69 -9.28
N ALA A 145 10.28 13.17 -8.14
CA ALA A 145 10.99 13.30 -6.87
C ALA A 145 12.29 12.47 -6.81
N GLU A 146 12.27 11.25 -7.37
CA GLU A 146 13.39 10.30 -7.33
C GLU A 146 13.64 9.67 -8.72
N PRO A 147 14.15 10.47 -9.69
CA PRO A 147 14.36 10.01 -11.07
C PRO A 147 15.44 8.93 -11.20
N ASP A 148 16.31 8.80 -10.19
CA ASP A 148 17.35 7.78 -10.10
C ASP A 148 16.81 6.38 -9.76
N GLN A 149 15.53 6.25 -9.40
CA GLN A 149 14.83 5.00 -9.10
C GLN A 149 14.09 4.46 -10.34
N PRO A 150 14.68 3.55 -11.12
CA PRO A 150 14.17 3.22 -12.46
C PRO A 150 12.82 2.50 -12.43
N ARG A 151 12.52 1.85 -11.30
CA ARG A 151 11.26 1.11 -11.07
C ARG A 151 10.03 2.01 -11.23
N PHE A 152 10.12 3.30 -10.86
CA PHE A 152 9.01 4.24 -10.97
C PHE A 152 8.74 4.57 -12.44
N GLY A 153 9.78 4.94 -13.19
CA GLY A 153 9.66 5.20 -14.63
C GLY A 153 9.19 3.98 -15.43
N VAL A 154 9.66 2.76 -15.11
CA VAL A 154 9.19 1.53 -15.75
C VAL A 154 7.72 1.26 -15.46
N ALA A 155 7.27 1.43 -14.22
CA ALA A 155 5.85 1.29 -13.87
C ALA A 155 5.00 2.34 -14.59
N LEU A 156 5.45 3.59 -14.63
CA LEU A 156 4.77 4.68 -15.31
C LEU A 156 4.61 4.42 -16.82
N LEU A 157 5.66 3.94 -17.48
CA LEU A 157 5.60 3.51 -18.89
C LEU A 157 4.52 2.44 -19.13
N ARG A 158 4.37 1.48 -18.20
CA ARG A 158 3.31 0.45 -18.31
C ARG A 158 1.92 1.06 -18.17
N VAL A 159 1.75 2.00 -17.25
CA VAL A 159 0.47 2.69 -17.03
C VAL A 159 0.11 3.53 -18.26
N TYR A 160 1.04 4.32 -18.80
CA TYR A 160 0.81 5.10 -20.03
C TYR A 160 0.42 4.22 -21.21
N MET A 161 1.06 3.06 -21.36
CA MET A 161 0.71 2.08 -22.39
C MET A 161 -0.71 1.51 -22.22
N ARG A 162 -1.20 1.37 -20.98
CA ARG A 162 -2.58 0.92 -20.69
C ARG A 162 -3.60 2.05 -20.88
N GLN A 163 -3.25 3.29 -20.54
CA GLN A 163 -4.07 4.49 -20.79
C GLN A 163 -4.11 4.91 -22.26
N SER A 164 -3.31 4.28 -23.13
CA SER A 164 -3.14 4.69 -24.53
C SER A 164 -2.53 6.10 -24.70
N ARG A 165 -1.77 6.59 -23.70
CA ARG A 165 -0.98 7.84 -23.74
C ARG A 165 0.31 7.65 -24.57
N PHE A 166 0.17 7.16 -25.81
CA PHE A 166 1.30 6.69 -26.63
C PHE A 166 2.34 7.77 -26.94
N ASP A 167 1.89 9.01 -27.13
CA ASP A 167 2.76 10.16 -27.42
C ASP A 167 3.73 10.48 -26.27
N GLU A 168 3.40 10.08 -25.04
CA GLU A 168 4.19 10.35 -23.83
C GLU A 168 5.15 9.21 -23.47
N VAL A 169 4.95 8.02 -24.03
CA VAL A 169 5.75 6.82 -23.71
C VAL A 169 7.19 6.98 -24.18
N ARG A 170 7.43 7.49 -25.40
CA ARG A 170 8.79 7.63 -25.94
C ARG A 170 9.61 8.69 -25.20
N PRO A 171 9.12 9.92 -24.96
CA PRO A 171 9.84 10.91 -24.16
C PRO A 171 10.15 10.41 -22.75
N LEU A 172 9.20 9.73 -22.09
CA LEU A 172 9.42 9.17 -20.76
C LEU A 172 10.50 8.07 -20.76
N ALA A 173 10.50 7.19 -21.77
CA ALA A 173 11.52 6.15 -21.91
C ALA A 173 12.91 6.77 -22.14
N GLU A 174 13.01 7.83 -22.94
CA GLU A 174 14.27 8.54 -23.16
C GLU A 174 14.78 9.23 -21.88
N LYS A 175 13.88 9.89 -21.13
CA LYS A 175 14.20 10.48 -19.81
C LYS A 175 14.72 9.41 -18.85
N LEU A 176 13.98 8.30 -18.69
CA LEU A 176 14.36 7.19 -17.82
C LEU A 176 15.75 6.61 -18.17
N LEU A 177 16.00 6.34 -19.46
CA LEU A 177 17.30 5.81 -19.89
C LEU A 177 18.44 6.78 -19.63
N GLY A 178 18.21 8.09 -19.81
CA GLY A 178 19.19 9.13 -19.50
C GLY A 178 19.52 9.22 -18.01
N GLU A 179 18.52 9.09 -17.13
CA GLU A 179 18.74 9.08 -15.68
C GLU A 179 19.51 7.83 -15.23
N MET A 180 19.21 6.67 -15.81
CA MET A 180 19.98 5.45 -15.54
C MET A 180 21.44 5.57 -16.00
N GLU A 181 21.69 6.25 -17.11
CA GLU A 181 23.04 6.55 -17.61
C GLU A 181 23.83 7.46 -16.68
N LYS A 182 23.20 8.51 -16.15
CA LYS A 182 23.79 9.36 -15.11
C LYS A 182 24.15 8.56 -13.85
N VAL A 183 23.24 7.71 -13.36
CA VAL A 183 23.46 6.89 -12.17
C VAL A 183 24.62 5.90 -12.38
N ASN A 184 24.67 5.23 -13.53
CA ASN A 184 25.77 4.32 -13.85
C ASN A 184 27.10 5.04 -13.96
N THR A 185 27.12 6.23 -14.57
CA THR A 185 28.32 7.07 -14.67
C THR A 185 28.83 7.47 -13.28
N SER A 186 27.94 7.99 -12.42
CA SER A 186 28.31 8.36 -11.04
C SER A 186 28.81 7.17 -10.21
N LYS A 187 28.23 5.98 -10.39
CA LYS A 187 28.72 4.74 -9.75
C LYS A 187 30.11 4.36 -10.25
N ALA A 188 30.34 4.43 -11.56
CA ALA A 188 31.65 4.15 -12.15
C ALA A 188 32.72 5.11 -11.62
N ASP A 189 32.43 6.41 -11.57
CA ASP A 189 33.36 7.43 -11.08
C ASP A 189 33.75 7.19 -9.61
N ARG A 190 32.79 6.83 -8.75
CA ARG A 190 33.07 6.48 -7.34
C ARG A 190 33.96 5.24 -7.21
N ILE A 191 33.81 4.27 -8.11
CA ILE A 191 34.65 3.07 -8.13
C ILE A 191 36.06 3.42 -8.59
N ASP A 192 36.20 4.27 -9.60
CA ASP A 192 37.50 4.76 -10.07
C ASP A 192 38.23 5.55 -8.97
N ASP A 193 37.52 6.42 -8.25
CA ASP A 193 38.07 7.14 -7.09
C ASP A 193 38.56 6.17 -5.99
N ALA A 194 37.81 5.08 -5.75
CA ALA A 194 38.20 4.05 -4.80
C ALA A 194 39.43 3.25 -5.27
N ILE A 195 39.51 2.92 -6.56
CA ILE A 195 40.68 2.25 -7.17
C ILE A 195 41.90 3.15 -7.03
N LYS A 196 41.78 4.43 -7.40
CA LYS A 196 42.84 5.43 -7.30
C LYS A 196 43.32 5.61 -5.86
N ALA A 197 42.40 5.61 -4.89
CA ALA A 197 42.78 5.69 -3.48
C ALA A 197 43.60 4.48 -3.01
N ILE A 198 43.28 3.26 -3.49
CA ILE A 198 44.07 2.05 -3.22
C ILE A 198 45.47 2.14 -3.86
N GLU A 199 45.57 2.67 -5.08
CA GLU A 199 46.85 2.80 -5.80
C GLU A 199 47.76 3.88 -5.20
N GLU A 200 47.21 5.04 -4.86
CA GLU A 200 48.00 6.20 -4.42
C GLU A 200 48.30 6.19 -2.92
N LYS A 201 47.39 5.65 -2.09
CA LYS A 201 47.48 5.72 -0.61
C LYS A 201 47.04 4.42 0.08
N PRO A 202 47.64 3.26 -0.25
CA PRO A 202 47.24 1.96 0.31
C PRO A 202 47.35 1.90 1.83
N GLU A 203 48.39 2.49 2.41
CA GLU A 203 48.61 2.52 3.86
C GLU A 203 47.47 3.25 4.60
N LYS A 204 46.94 4.33 4.02
CA LYS A 204 45.82 5.06 4.61
C LYS A 204 44.52 4.25 4.57
N ILE A 205 44.31 3.47 3.51
CA ILE A 205 43.15 2.59 3.39
C ILE A 205 43.23 1.45 4.41
N ILE A 206 44.42 0.87 4.61
CA ILE A 206 44.67 -0.16 5.63
C ILE A 206 44.40 0.41 7.01
N ALA A 207 45.01 1.55 7.36
CA ALA A 207 44.85 2.17 8.68
C ALA A 207 43.38 2.47 9.01
N ASN A 208 42.64 3.08 8.06
CA ASN A 208 41.22 3.36 8.26
C ASN A 208 40.38 2.08 8.44
N ALA A 209 40.72 0.99 7.73
CA ALA A 209 39.98 -0.25 7.82
C ALA A 209 40.31 -1.02 9.13
N GLU A 210 41.56 -0.98 9.59
CA GLU A 210 41.96 -1.51 10.90
C GLU A 210 41.28 -0.75 12.05
N GLU A 211 41.18 0.57 11.96
CA GLU A 211 40.46 1.42 12.92
C GLU A 211 38.97 1.02 12.99
N GLN A 212 38.29 0.91 11.85
CA GLN A 212 36.89 0.49 11.80
C GLN A 212 36.67 -0.92 12.35
N MET A 213 37.59 -1.86 12.08
CA MET A 213 37.52 -3.21 12.63
C MET A 213 37.68 -3.23 14.14
N GLU A 214 38.58 -2.41 14.68
CA GLU A 214 38.77 -2.27 16.12
C GLU A 214 37.53 -1.67 16.78
N GLU A 215 36.98 -0.59 16.22
CA GLU A 215 35.73 0.01 16.72
C GLU A 215 34.57 -0.99 16.74
N ALA A 216 34.41 -1.79 15.67
CA ALA A 216 33.37 -2.81 15.58
C ALA A 216 33.58 -3.95 16.60
N TYR A 217 34.83 -4.36 16.83
CA TYR A 217 35.17 -5.35 17.84
C TYR A 217 34.81 -4.85 19.25
N GLN A 218 35.22 -3.62 19.60
CA GLN A 218 34.90 -3.03 20.90
C GLN A 218 33.39 -2.93 21.14
N LYS A 219 32.61 -2.54 20.11
CA LYS A 219 31.15 -2.52 20.20
C LYS A 219 30.55 -3.89 20.52
N ARG A 220 31.07 -4.97 19.91
CA ARG A 220 30.59 -6.33 20.18
C ARG A 220 30.90 -6.78 21.61
N VAL A 221 32.11 -6.48 22.08
CA VAL A 221 32.52 -6.78 23.47
C VAL A 221 31.60 -6.07 24.45
N GLU A 222 31.29 -4.81 24.22
CA GLU A 222 30.44 -4.03 25.11
C GLU A 222 28.97 -4.49 25.07
N ALA A 223 28.46 -4.85 23.89
CA ALA A 223 27.14 -5.45 23.74
C ALA A 223 27.02 -6.78 24.50
N GLU A 224 28.06 -7.64 24.44
CA GLU A 224 28.08 -8.92 25.15
C GLU A 224 28.19 -8.74 26.68
N LYS A 225 28.98 -7.77 27.15
CA LYS A 225 29.00 -7.43 28.58
C LYS A 225 27.62 -6.99 29.07
N THR A 226 26.91 -6.21 28.25
CA THR A 226 25.57 -5.73 28.58
C THR A 226 24.59 -6.90 28.63
N ALA A 227 24.55 -7.73 27.58
CA ALA A 227 23.68 -8.91 27.53
C ALA A 227 23.95 -9.92 28.65
N ALA A 228 25.23 -10.19 28.96
CA ALA A 228 25.60 -11.12 30.02
C ALA A 228 25.18 -10.63 31.41
N LYS A 229 25.25 -9.31 31.64
CA LYS A 229 24.75 -8.68 32.87
C LYS A 229 23.24 -8.80 32.99
N ASP A 230 22.50 -8.64 31.90
CA ASP A 230 21.04 -8.77 31.88
C ASP A 230 20.58 -10.22 32.09
N GLU A 231 21.38 -11.18 31.64
CA GLU A 231 21.12 -12.64 31.76
C GLU A 231 21.76 -13.27 33.02
N ASP A 232 22.39 -12.46 33.89
CA ASP A 232 23.09 -12.87 35.11
C ASP A 232 24.07 -14.03 34.90
N ARG A 233 24.83 -13.94 33.81
CA ARG A 233 25.88 -14.89 33.41
C ARG A 233 27.21 -14.18 33.22
N GLU A 234 28.30 -14.96 33.20
CA GLU A 234 29.59 -14.38 32.82
C GLU A 234 29.59 -14.01 31.32
N PRO A 235 30.18 -12.87 30.94
CA PRO A 235 30.36 -12.49 29.53
C PRO A 235 31.22 -13.52 28.81
N VAL A 236 30.76 -13.95 27.63
CA VAL A 236 31.56 -14.82 26.78
C VAL A 236 32.72 -14.01 26.22
N GLU A 237 33.93 -14.55 26.29
CA GLU A 237 35.11 -13.93 25.70
C GLU A 237 34.94 -13.87 24.17
N ILE A 238 34.89 -12.66 23.62
CA ILE A 238 34.84 -12.46 22.17
C ILE A 238 36.28 -12.43 21.66
N GLU A 239 36.63 -13.39 20.81
CA GLU A 239 37.94 -13.40 20.15
C GLU A 239 38.14 -12.16 19.28
N ARG A 240 39.30 -11.51 19.45
CA ARG A 240 39.71 -10.39 18.59
C ARG A 240 40.04 -10.94 17.19
N PRO A 241 39.44 -10.39 16.12
CA PRO A 241 39.73 -10.85 14.77
C PRO A 241 41.20 -10.59 14.42
N ALA A 242 41.93 -11.64 14.05
CA ALA A 242 43.35 -11.57 13.68
C ALA A 242 43.62 -11.02 12.26
N VAL A 243 42.62 -10.39 11.63
CA VAL A 243 42.69 -10.01 10.21
C VAL A 243 43.66 -8.86 10.03
N LYS A 244 44.83 -9.15 9.44
CA LYS A 244 45.70 -8.14 8.85
C LYS A 244 45.26 -7.89 7.41
N ILE A 245 45.00 -6.63 7.07
CA ILE A 245 44.76 -6.25 5.69
C ILE A 245 46.12 -6.09 5.03
N ASP A 246 46.53 -7.11 4.27
CA ASP A 246 47.79 -7.12 3.54
C ASP A 246 47.64 -6.55 2.12
N GLU A 247 48.78 -6.33 1.46
CA GLU A 247 48.84 -5.85 0.09
C GLU A 247 48.11 -6.78 -0.89
N GLU A 248 48.10 -8.09 -0.61
CA GLU A 248 47.38 -9.08 -1.41
C GLU A 248 45.86 -8.88 -1.33
N SER A 249 45.31 -8.62 -0.14
CA SER A 249 43.89 -8.31 0.09
C SER A 249 43.46 -7.02 -0.62
N LEU A 250 44.30 -5.98 -0.57
CA LEU A 250 44.06 -4.74 -1.33
C LEU A 250 44.11 -4.97 -2.84
N GLY A 251 45.07 -5.76 -3.33
CA GLY A 251 45.17 -6.15 -4.73
C GLY A 251 43.91 -6.89 -5.20
N ASN A 252 43.42 -7.84 -4.41
CA ASN A 252 42.18 -8.55 -4.66
C ASN A 252 40.95 -7.63 -4.67
N ARG A 253 40.88 -6.67 -3.73
CA ARG A 253 39.80 -5.66 -3.68
C ARG A 253 39.83 -4.76 -4.92
N LYS A 254 41.00 -4.28 -5.32
CA LYS A 254 41.19 -3.48 -6.53
C LYS A 254 40.74 -4.23 -7.77
N GLN A 255 41.14 -5.49 -7.93
CA GLN A 255 40.73 -6.31 -9.07
C GLN A 255 39.21 -6.46 -9.14
N LYS A 256 38.54 -6.68 -7.99
CA LYS A 256 37.06 -6.72 -7.92
C LYS A 256 36.43 -5.40 -8.34
N LEU A 257 36.97 -4.27 -7.88
CA LEU A 257 36.48 -2.94 -8.27
C LEU A 257 36.68 -2.68 -9.77
N GLN A 258 37.82 -3.08 -10.34
CA GLN A 258 38.10 -2.97 -11.78
C GLN A 258 37.09 -3.78 -12.59
N THR A 259 36.83 -5.03 -12.21
CA THR A 259 35.79 -5.84 -12.87
C THR A 259 34.41 -5.21 -12.72
N ALA A 260 34.07 -4.63 -11.57
CA ALA A 260 32.77 -3.98 -11.35
C ALA A 260 32.59 -2.74 -12.25
N VAL A 261 33.60 -1.88 -12.37
CA VAL A 261 33.51 -0.68 -13.23
C VAL A 261 33.47 -1.06 -14.72
N GLU A 262 34.22 -2.08 -15.14
CA GLU A 262 34.15 -2.63 -16.51
C GLU A 262 32.74 -3.16 -16.81
N GLN A 263 32.11 -3.86 -15.88
CA GLN A 263 30.73 -4.33 -16.03
C GLN A 263 29.72 -3.18 -16.15
N ILE A 264 29.85 -2.14 -15.33
CA ILE A 264 28.97 -0.96 -15.38
C ILE A 264 29.11 -0.25 -16.73
N ARG A 265 30.34 -0.04 -17.20
CA ARG A 265 30.63 0.64 -18.48
C ARG A 265 30.27 -0.21 -19.70
N GLY A 266 30.40 -1.54 -19.59
CA GLY A 266 30.05 -2.49 -20.65
C GLY A 266 28.55 -2.76 -20.76
N PHE A 267 27.75 -2.34 -19.78
CA PHE A 267 26.30 -2.51 -19.81
C PHE A 267 25.63 -1.49 -20.72
N ASP A 268 25.06 -1.95 -21.84
CA ASP A 268 24.27 -1.09 -22.72
C ASP A 268 22.92 -0.76 -22.07
N ILE A 269 22.82 0.44 -21.49
CA ILE A 269 21.59 0.95 -20.87
C ILE A 269 20.44 1.01 -21.87
N ARG A 270 20.73 1.26 -23.15
CA ARG A 270 19.71 1.25 -24.21
C ARG A 270 19.21 -0.15 -24.54
N SER A 271 19.81 -1.20 -23.96
CA SER A 271 19.37 -2.60 -24.08
C SER A 271 18.48 -3.08 -22.93
N ILE A 272 18.08 -2.22 -21.98
CA ILE A 272 17.22 -2.62 -20.86
C ILE A 272 15.97 -3.38 -21.36
N PRO A 273 15.76 -4.65 -20.92
CA PRO A 273 14.78 -5.54 -21.53
C PRO A 273 13.35 -5.01 -21.47
N THR A 274 12.89 -4.59 -20.30
CA THR A 274 11.49 -4.14 -20.11
C THR A 274 11.20 -2.86 -20.89
N VAL A 275 12.13 -1.89 -20.91
CA VAL A 275 11.96 -0.63 -21.66
C VAL A 275 11.90 -0.92 -23.16
N ASN A 276 12.79 -1.77 -23.67
CA ASN A 276 12.76 -2.18 -25.08
C ASN A 276 11.49 -2.97 -25.42
N MET A 277 10.99 -3.83 -24.54
CA MET A 277 9.72 -4.52 -24.78
C MET A 277 8.56 -3.53 -24.92
N LEU A 278 8.50 -2.50 -24.06
CA LEU A 278 7.47 -1.47 -24.11
C LEU A 278 7.59 -0.57 -25.35
N LEU A 279 8.81 -0.15 -25.72
CA LEU A 279 9.06 0.57 -26.96
C LEU A 279 8.72 -0.28 -28.19
N GLY A 280 9.06 -1.57 -28.18
CA GLY A 280 8.70 -2.49 -29.25
C GLY A 280 7.20 -2.65 -29.41
N ARG A 281 6.46 -2.69 -28.29
CA ARG A 281 4.99 -2.67 -28.30
C ARG A 281 4.43 -1.34 -28.83
N LEU A 282 5.01 -0.20 -28.45
CA LEU A 282 4.63 1.12 -28.97
C LEU A 282 4.83 1.20 -30.49
N GLU A 283 6.01 0.83 -30.99
CA GLU A 283 6.30 0.81 -32.43
C GLU A 283 5.35 -0.12 -33.20
N ALA A 284 4.98 -1.26 -32.59
CA ALA A 284 3.95 -2.10 -33.17
C ALA A 284 2.64 -1.32 -33.28
N ILE A 285 2.16 -0.68 -32.21
CA ILE A 285 0.91 0.11 -32.23
C ILE A 285 0.94 1.16 -33.35
N ASP A 286 2.06 1.87 -33.51
CA ASP A 286 2.29 2.86 -34.57
C ASP A 286 2.34 2.26 -35.98
N GLY A 287 2.45 0.93 -36.09
CA GLY A 287 2.52 0.20 -37.36
C GLY A 287 3.94 0.00 -37.88
N ASN A 288 4.96 0.46 -37.16
CA ASN A 288 6.37 0.29 -37.48
C ASN A 288 6.86 -1.10 -37.05
N LEU A 289 6.36 -2.14 -37.71
CA LEU A 289 6.56 -3.55 -37.31
C LEU A 289 8.04 -3.97 -37.31
N GLU A 290 8.86 -3.42 -38.21
CA GLU A 290 10.30 -3.67 -38.26
C GLU A 290 11.03 -3.08 -37.04
N LYS A 291 10.72 -1.84 -36.66
CA LYS A 291 11.27 -1.21 -35.45
C LYS A 291 10.80 -1.92 -34.18
N SER A 292 9.55 -2.39 -34.18
CA SER A 292 9.03 -3.24 -33.11
C SER A 292 9.91 -4.47 -32.92
N LEU A 293 10.22 -5.22 -33.99
CA LEU A 293 11.11 -6.37 -33.91
C LEU A 293 12.53 -6.00 -33.47
N GLU A 294 13.06 -4.86 -33.90
CA GLU A 294 14.38 -4.41 -33.45
C GLU A 294 14.45 -4.27 -31.92
N HIS A 295 13.49 -3.55 -31.33
CA HIS A 295 13.41 -3.39 -29.89
C HIS A 295 13.12 -4.72 -29.16
N LEU A 296 12.17 -5.51 -29.66
CA LEU A 296 11.85 -6.80 -29.03
C LEU A 296 13.02 -7.80 -29.09
N ASN A 297 13.84 -7.79 -30.15
CA ASN A 297 15.04 -8.62 -30.24
C ASN A 297 16.15 -8.13 -29.29
N LYS A 298 16.29 -6.81 -29.07
CA LYS A 298 17.18 -6.27 -28.03
C LYS A 298 16.76 -6.78 -26.65
N ALA A 299 15.45 -6.74 -26.36
CA ALA A 299 14.90 -7.29 -25.12
C ALA A 299 15.13 -8.81 -25.01
N GLU A 300 14.92 -9.58 -26.08
CA GLU A 300 15.16 -11.04 -26.09
C GLU A 300 16.62 -11.39 -25.85
N LYS A 301 17.56 -10.64 -26.45
CA LYS A 301 18.99 -10.87 -26.26
C LYS A 301 19.43 -10.61 -24.82
N ALA A 302 18.86 -9.57 -24.20
CA ALA A 302 19.21 -9.19 -22.83
C ALA A 302 18.53 -10.10 -21.79
N GLU A 303 17.26 -10.49 -22.01
CA GLU A 303 16.52 -11.37 -21.11
C GLU A 303 15.54 -12.29 -21.89
N PRO A 304 15.99 -13.50 -22.28
CA PRO A 304 15.19 -14.40 -23.11
C PRO A 304 13.89 -14.90 -22.46
N ARG A 305 13.78 -14.86 -21.13
CA ARG A 305 12.60 -15.31 -20.37
C ARG A 305 11.77 -14.16 -19.81
N LEU A 306 11.94 -12.94 -20.33
CA LEU A 306 11.20 -11.76 -19.89
C LEU A 306 9.67 -12.00 -20.04
N PRO A 307 8.87 -11.87 -18.97
CA PRO A 307 7.43 -12.10 -19.02
C PRO A 307 6.74 -11.22 -20.08
N GLY A 308 5.89 -11.84 -20.90
CA GLY A 308 5.13 -11.16 -21.95
C GLY A 308 5.90 -10.81 -23.22
N LEU A 309 7.23 -10.95 -23.25
CA LEU A 309 8.06 -10.62 -24.43
C LEU A 309 7.68 -11.43 -25.66
N HIS A 310 7.59 -12.75 -25.51
CA HIS A 310 7.29 -13.67 -26.60
C HIS A 310 5.85 -13.52 -27.12
N LEU A 311 4.93 -13.06 -26.28
CA LEU A 311 3.59 -12.64 -26.72
C LEU A 311 3.68 -11.43 -27.66
N GLN A 312 4.49 -10.41 -27.31
CA GLN A 312 4.69 -9.25 -28.17
C GLN A 312 5.35 -9.63 -29.49
N LEU A 313 6.41 -10.45 -29.47
CA LEU A 313 7.04 -10.98 -30.69
C LEU A 313 6.04 -11.74 -31.57
N GLY A 314 5.26 -12.65 -30.99
CA GLY A 314 4.23 -13.41 -31.71
C GLY A 314 3.16 -12.51 -32.34
N GLN A 315 2.68 -11.51 -31.59
CA GLN A 315 1.73 -10.52 -32.09
C GLN A 315 2.30 -9.67 -33.23
N THR A 316 3.56 -9.22 -33.13
CA THR A 316 4.24 -8.48 -34.19
C THR A 316 4.42 -9.35 -35.43
N TYR A 317 4.87 -10.60 -35.31
CA TYR A 317 4.98 -11.52 -36.44
C TYR A 317 3.62 -11.82 -37.10
N LEU A 318 2.56 -11.97 -36.31
CA LEU A 318 1.20 -12.08 -36.85
C LEU A 318 0.85 -10.85 -37.67
N ARG A 319 1.12 -9.63 -37.21
CA ARG A 319 0.81 -8.42 -37.98
C ARG A 319 1.61 -8.34 -39.28
N MET A 320 2.84 -8.83 -39.28
CA MET A 320 3.68 -8.97 -40.49
C MET A 320 3.29 -10.15 -41.40
N ARG A 321 2.27 -10.94 -41.04
CA ARG A 321 1.88 -12.19 -41.72
C ARG A 321 2.96 -13.27 -41.75
N ARG A 322 3.97 -13.19 -40.87
CA ARG A 322 5.02 -14.21 -40.68
C ARG A 322 4.52 -15.30 -39.72
N ASN A 323 3.51 -16.07 -40.14
CA ASN A 323 2.75 -16.94 -39.24
C ASN A 323 3.60 -18.04 -38.57
N GLU A 324 4.56 -18.63 -39.27
CA GLU A 324 5.48 -19.63 -38.67
C GLU A 324 6.37 -19.04 -37.58
N SER A 325 6.87 -17.82 -37.77
CA SER A 325 7.62 -17.12 -36.72
C SER A 325 6.73 -16.77 -35.53
N ALA A 326 5.46 -16.42 -35.79
CA ALA A 326 4.50 -16.18 -34.72
C ALA A 326 4.23 -17.45 -33.89
N ILE A 327 4.09 -18.61 -34.53
CA ILE A 327 3.91 -19.90 -33.85
C ILE A 327 5.09 -20.16 -32.91
N ARG A 328 6.32 -20.05 -33.40
CA ARG A 328 7.52 -20.25 -32.55
C ARG A 328 7.58 -19.28 -31.37
N ALA A 329 7.23 -18.02 -31.58
CA ALA A 329 7.20 -17.04 -30.49
C ALA A 329 6.12 -17.39 -29.45
N PHE A 330 4.90 -17.73 -29.87
CA PHE A 330 3.87 -18.13 -28.91
C PHE A 330 4.19 -19.45 -28.20
N GLN A 331 4.87 -20.40 -28.85
CA GLN A 331 5.38 -21.61 -28.20
C GLN A 331 6.41 -21.27 -27.12
N LYS A 332 7.37 -20.37 -27.39
CA LYS A 332 8.28 -19.89 -26.34
C LYS A 332 7.55 -19.21 -25.18
N ALA A 333 6.43 -18.53 -25.44
CA ALA A 333 5.60 -17.99 -24.36
C ALA A 333 4.99 -19.11 -23.50
N LEU A 334 4.54 -20.21 -24.12
CA LEU A 334 4.03 -21.39 -23.42
C LEU A 334 5.12 -22.21 -22.71
N ASP A 335 6.36 -22.19 -23.20
CA ASP A 335 7.49 -22.80 -22.50
C ASP A 335 7.82 -22.08 -21.17
N ILE A 336 7.43 -20.80 -21.06
CA ILE A 336 7.59 -19.99 -19.84
C ILE A 336 6.35 -20.11 -18.95
N ASP A 337 5.16 -20.03 -19.54
CA ASP A 337 3.87 -20.07 -18.87
C ASP A 337 2.91 -20.94 -19.71
N SER A 338 2.79 -22.22 -19.33
CA SER A 338 2.00 -23.21 -20.07
C SER A 338 0.51 -22.88 -20.13
N ASP A 339 0.02 -22.08 -19.17
CA ASP A 339 -1.39 -21.77 -18.98
C ASP A 339 -1.71 -20.36 -19.51
N ASN A 340 -0.86 -19.84 -20.41
CA ASN A 340 -1.05 -18.52 -20.98
C ASN A 340 -2.14 -18.49 -22.06
N ALA A 341 -3.37 -18.14 -21.69
CA ALA A 341 -4.51 -18.07 -22.60
C ALA A 341 -4.28 -17.17 -23.83
N SER A 342 -3.52 -16.07 -23.68
CA SER A 342 -3.18 -15.16 -24.78
C SER A 342 -2.23 -15.80 -25.80
N ALA A 343 -1.30 -16.65 -25.38
CA ALA A 343 -0.43 -17.40 -26.27
C ALA A 343 -1.22 -18.46 -27.05
N HIS A 344 -2.14 -19.17 -26.38
CA HIS A 344 -3.06 -20.10 -27.02
C HIS A 344 -3.96 -19.40 -28.07
N GLU A 345 -4.53 -18.23 -27.76
CA GLU A 345 -5.29 -17.43 -28.74
C GLU A 345 -4.42 -17.02 -29.95
N GLY A 346 -3.17 -16.63 -29.69
CA GLY A 346 -2.19 -16.28 -30.71
C GLY A 346 -1.84 -17.45 -31.63
N LEU A 347 -1.64 -18.65 -31.08
CA LEU A 347 -1.41 -19.89 -31.83
C LEU A 347 -2.61 -20.24 -32.69
N ALA A 348 -3.81 -20.23 -32.13
CA ALA A 348 -5.04 -20.45 -32.89
C ALA A 348 -5.14 -19.47 -34.08
N ALA A 349 -4.85 -18.19 -33.86
CA ALA A 349 -4.84 -17.19 -34.93
C ALA A 349 -3.79 -17.46 -36.03
N ALA A 350 -2.58 -17.89 -35.65
CA ALA A 350 -1.49 -18.19 -36.58
C ALA A 350 -1.79 -19.46 -37.41
N LEU A 351 -2.21 -20.53 -36.74
CA LEU A 351 -2.57 -21.82 -37.33
C LEU A 351 -3.77 -21.70 -38.27
N GLN A 352 -4.77 -20.91 -37.90
CA GLN A 352 -5.87 -20.55 -38.80
C GLN A 352 -5.33 -19.95 -40.11
N ARG A 353 -4.37 -19.04 -40.09
CA ARG A 353 -3.85 -18.45 -41.34
C ARG A 353 -3.10 -19.46 -42.21
N LEU A 354 -2.54 -20.49 -41.60
CA LEU A 354 -1.91 -21.62 -42.27
C LEU A 354 -2.90 -22.73 -42.66
N LYS A 355 -4.19 -22.57 -42.36
CA LYS A 355 -5.26 -23.56 -42.58
C LYS A 355 -5.07 -24.88 -41.82
N ARG A 356 -4.24 -24.90 -40.77
CA ARG A 356 -4.07 -26.01 -39.83
C ARG A 356 -5.21 -25.95 -38.79
N ASN A 357 -6.43 -26.24 -39.24
CA ASN A 357 -7.64 -25.93 -38.46
C ASN A 357 -7.85 -26.86 -37.27
N ASP A 358 -7.41 -28.12 -37.33
CA ASP A 358 -7.53 -29.05 -36.20
C ASP A 358 -6.67 -28.60 -35.02
N GLU A 359 -5.39 -28.30 -35.25
CA GLU A 359 -4.52 -27.75 -34.19
C GLU A 359 -4.99 -26.37 -33.69
N ALA A 360 -5.58 -25.56 -34.58
CA ALA A 360 -6.16 -24.29 -34.19
C ALA A 360 -7.41 -24.46 -33.30
N LEU A 361 -8.10 -25.60 -33.38
CA LEU A 361 -9.26 -25.91 -32.55
C LEU A 361 -8.80 -26.18 -31.12
N ASP A 362 -7.79 -27.03 -30.95
CA ASP A 362 -7.22 -27.38 -29.65
C ASP A 362 -6.77 -26.13 -28.91
N HIS A 363 -5.94 -25.27 -29.53
CA HIS A 363 -5.49 -24.05 -28.89
C HIS A 363 -6.63 -23.03 -28.64
N ALA A 364 -7.65 -22.97 -29.49
CA ALA A 364 -8.78 -22.08 -29.25
C ALA A 364 -9.65 -22.58 -28.08
N LEU A 365 -9.82 -23.89 -27.93
CA LEU A 365 -10.52 -24.52 -26.80
C LEU A 365 -9.75 -24.28 -25.50
N THR A 366 -8.44 -24.57 -25.47
CA THR A 366 -7.62 -24.31 -24.28
C THR A 366 -7.68 -22.84 -23.86
N ALA A 367 -7.65 -21.90 -24.81
CA ALA A 367 -7.75 -20.47 -24.49
C ALA A 367 -9.09 -20.11 -23.80
N VAL A 368 -10.22 -20.69 -24.22
CA VAL A 368 -11.53 -20.44 -23.58
C VAL A 368 -11.72 -21.22 -22.28
N GLU A 369 -11.02 -22.36 -22.11
CA GLU A 369 -11.01 -23.12 -20.85
C GLU A 369 -10.22 -22.39 -19.77
N LEU A 370 -9.07 -21.81 -20.13
CA LEU A 370 -8.23 -21.03 -19.22
C LEU A 370 -8.89 -19.71 -18.84
N VAL A 371 -9.44 -18.98 -19.81
CA VAL A 371 -10.07 -17.67 -19.61
C VAL A 371 -11.38 -17.61 -20.40
N HIS A 372 -12.47 -17.98 -19.72
CA HIS A 372 -13.78 -18.06 -20.35
C HIS A 372 -14.29 -16.70 -20.85
N ASP A 373 -13.98 -15.63 -20.14
CA ASP A 373 -14.39 -14.26 -20.43
C ASP A 373 -13.48 -13.56 -21.47
N MET A 374 -12.75 -14.31 -22.30
CA MET A 374 -11.90 -13.78 -23.38
C MET A 374 -12.65 -13.74 -24.73
N PRO A 375 -13.21 -12.59 -25.18
CA PRO A 375 -14.03 -12.55 -26.40
C PRO A 375 -13.26 -12.96 -27.66
N ARG A 376 -11.95 -12.67 -27.71
CA ARG A 376 -11.10 -13.02 -28.83
C ARG A 376 -10.90 -14.53 -28.96
N ALA A 377 -10.80 -15.27 -27.86
CA ALA A 377 -10.67 -16.72 -27.88
C ALA A 377 -11.95 -17.37 -28.43
N HIS A 378 -13.13 -16.94 -27.95
CA HIS A 378 -14.42 -17.37 -28.51
C HIS A 378 -14.57 -17.05 -30.00
N LEU A 379 -14.09 -15.87 -30.44
CA LEU A 379 -14.06 -15.54 -31.87
C LEU A 379 -13.14 -16.50 -32.65
N ARG A 380 -11.96 -16.86 -32.11
CA ARG A 380 -11.07 -17.85 -32.76
C ARG A 380 -11.76 -19.19 -32.85
N LEU A 381 -12.34 -19.67 -31.75
CA LEU A 381 -13.05 -20.93 -31.68
C LEU A 381 -14.16 -21.00 -32.74
N GLY A 382 -15.03 -20.01 -32.81
CA GLY A 382 -16.10 -19.95 -33.81
C GLY A 382 -15.56 -19.95 -35.25
N VAL A 383 -14.48 -19.19 -35.53
CA VAL A 383 -13.86 -19.18 -36.86
C VAL A 383 -13.26 -20.54 -37.23
N THR A 384 -12.63 -21.23 -36.28
CA THR A 384 -12.10 -22.57 -36.51
C THR A 384 -13.22 -23.56 -36.80
N LEU A 385 -14.27 -23.56 -35.98
CA LEU A 385 -15.44 -24.45 -36.12
C LEU A 385 -16.15 -24.26 -37.48
N VAL A 386 -16.30 -23.02 -37.95
CA VAL A 386 -16.83 -22.75 -39.31
C VAL A 386 -16.01 -23.45 -40.39
N ARG A 387 -14.67 -23.46 -40.26
CA ARG A 387 -13.78 -24.06 -41.27
C ARG A 387 -13.78 -25.58 -41.21
N LEU A 388 -14.05 -26.13 -40.03
CA LEU A 388 -14.31 -27.55 -39.81
C LEU A 388 -15.78 -27.94 -40.12
N LYS A 389 -16.60 -26.96 -40.53
CA LYS A 389 -18.03 -27.12 -40.87
C LYS A 389 -18.94 -27.52 -39.69
N HIS A 390 -18.52 -27.23 -38.47
CA HIS A 390 -19.33 -27.43 -37.26
C HIS A 390 -20.13 -26.16 -36.96
N PHE A 391 -21.19 -25.92 -37.74
CA PHE A 391 -21.86 -24.63 -37.79
C PHE A 391 -22.64 -24.29 -36.51
N GLU A 392 -23.29 -25.27 -35.89
CA GLU A 392 -24.09 -25.11 -34.67
C GLU A 392 -23.20 -24.74 -33.48
N GLN A 393 -22.07 -25.42 -33.32
CA GLN A 393 -21.08 -25.09 -32.30
C GLN A 393 -20.44 -23.73 -32.54
N ALA A 394 -20.19 -23.37 -33.81
CA ALA A 394 -19.67 -22.06 -34.16
C ALA A 394 -20.65 -20.93 -33.77
N VAL A 395 -21.95 -21.14 -33.92
CA VAL A 395 -22.98 -20.18 -33.47
C VAL A 395 -22.85 -19.94 -31.97
N GLN A 396 -22.76 -21.00 -31.16
CA GLN A 396 -22.60 -20.87 -29.70
C GLN A 396 -21.35 -20.06 -29.33
N ALA A 397 -20.20 -20.35 -29.95
CA ALA A 397 -18.97 -19.60 -29.70
C ALA A 397 -19.09 -18.12 -30.08
N PHE A 398 -19.69 -17.80 -31.24
CA PHE A 398 -19.91 -16.41 -31.64
C PHE A 398 -20.94 -15.69 -30.77
N GLU A 399 -21.98 -16.36 -30.29
CA GLU A 399 -22.94 -15.79 -29.36
C GLU A 399 -22.29 -15.47 -28.02
N THR A 400 -21.45 -16.36 -27.47
CA THR A 400 -20.67 -16.08 -26.26
C THR A 400 -19.71 -14.91 -26.48
N CYS A 401 -19.01 -14.87 -27.62
CA CYS A 401 -18.19 -13.73 -28.01
C CYS A 401 -18.98 -12.41 -28.02
N LEU A 402 -20.22 -12.41 -28.52
CA LEU A 402 -21.08 -11.22 -28.57
C LEU A 402 -21.73 -10.87 -27.22
N LYS A 403 -21.95 -11.85 -26.33
CA LYS A 403 -22.34 -11.57 -24.94
C LYS A 403 -21.25 -10.80 -24.22
N LEU A 404 -19.99 -11.21 -24.38
CA LEU A 404 -18.83 -10.58 -23.75
C LEU A 404 -18.41 -9.27 -24.46
N ALA A 405 -18.49 -9.23 -25.78
CA ALA A 405 -18.13 -8.07 -26.59
C ALA A 405 -19.15 -7.83 -27.72
N PRO A 406 -20.28 -7.16 -27.41
CA PRO A 406 -21.38 -6.92 -28.37
C PRO A 406 -20.97 -6.15 -29.63
N MET A 407 -19.84 -5.43 -29.57
CA MET A 407 -19.32 -4.62 -30.68
C MET A 407 -18.41 -5.40 -31.64
N THR A 408 -18.33 -6.73 -31.50
CA THR A 408 -17.46 -7.58 -32.33
C THR A 408 -18.09 -7.83 -33.71
N GLY A 409 -17.88 -6.88 -34.63
CA GLY A 409 -18.45 -6.96 -35.99
C GLY A 409 -18.05 -8.21 -36.79
N ALA A 410 -16.91 -8.83 -36.49
CA ALA A 410 -16.51 -10.09 -37.12
C ALA A 410 -17.48 -11.24 -36.77
N ALA A 411 -17.89 -11.36 -35.50
CA ALA A 411 -18.82 -12.39 -35.04
C ALA A 411 -20.20 -12.23 -35.70
N HIS A 412 -20.75 -11.01 -35.75
CA HIS A 412 -22.00 -10.74 -36.47
C HIS A 412 -21.93 -11.14 -37.95
N ARG A 413 -20.79 -10.93 -38.61
CA ARG A 413 -20.61 -11.32 -40.01
C ARG A 413 -20.66 -12.83 -40.20
N TYR A 414 -20.00 -13.60 -39.32
CA TYR A 414 -20.03 -15.05 -39.38
C TYR A 414 -21.41 -15.60 -39.05
N LEU A 415 -22.08 -15.11 -38.00
CA LEU A 415 -23.44 -15.53 -37.66
C LEU A 415 -24.42 -15.27 -38.81
N ALA A 416 -24.37 -14.08 -39.43
CA ALA A 416 -25.21 -13.78 -40.59
C ALA A 416 -24.95 -14.71 -41.79
N MET A 417 -23.70 -15.14 -42.00
CA MET A 417 -23.35 -16.10 -43.04
C MET A 417 -23.88 -17.50 -42.70
N ILE A 418 -23.68 -17.96 -41.46
CA ILE A 418 -24.10 -19.29 -41.01
C ILE A 418 -25.62 -19.44 -41.08
N PHE A 419 -26.36 -18.50 -40.48
CA PHE A 419 -27.83 -18.55 -40.47
C PHE A 419 -28.43 -18.50 -41.87
N ARG A 420 -27.80 -17.78 -42.80
CA ARG A 420 -28.31 -17.69 -44.18
C ARG A 420 -28.01 -18.94 -45.01
N ASN A 421 -26.79 -19.47 -44.89
CA ASN A 421 -26.25 -20.42 -45.87
C ASN A 421 -26.20 -21.87 -45.36
N HIS A 422 -26.32 -22.09 -44.06
CA HIS A 422 -26.11 -23.39 -43.43
C HIS A 422 -27.22 -23.83 -42.49
N LEU A 423 -27.93 -22.88 -41.85
CA LEU A 423 -29.03 -23.19 -40.91
C LEU A 423 -30.42 -22.75 -41.40
N ASP A 424 -30.52 -22.17 -42.60
CA ASP A 424 -31.78 -21.73 -43.23
C ASP A 424 -32.69 -20.85 -42.34
N GLN A 425 -32.07 -19.94 -41.57
CA GLN A 425 -32.72 -18.98 -40.67
C GLN A 425 -32.50 -17.53 -41.15
N PRO A 426 -33.15 -17.09 -42.24
CA PRO A 426 -32.89 -15.79 -42.87
C PRO A 426 -33.22 -14.59 -41.97
N GLU A 427 -34.19 -14.72 -41.06
CA GLU A 427 -34.56 -13.66 -40.11
C GLU A 427 -33.42 -13.34 -39.13
N LEU A 428 -32.80 -14.38 -38.56
CA LEU A 428 -31.63 -14.22 -37.69
C LEU A 428 -30.42 -13.69 -38.46
N ALA A 429 -30.26 -14.11 -39.73
CA ALA A 429 -29.21 -13.57 -40.58
C ALA A 429 -29.33 -12.05 -40.80
N GLU A 430 -30.55 -11.55 -41.07
CA GLU A 430 -30.80 -10.11 -41.21
C GLU A 430 -30.64 -9.36 -39.89
N LYS A 431 -31.01 -9.95 -38.75
CA LYS A 431 -30.75 -9.38 -37.41
C LYS A 431 -29.26 -9.10 -37.20
N HIS A 432 -28.38 -10.07 -37.46
CA HIS A 432 -26.93 -9.85 -37.29
C HIS A 432 -26.34 -8.89 -38.34
N ARG A 433 -26.90 -8.81 -39.56
CA ARG A 433 -26.52 -7.78 -40.55
C ARG A 433 -26.88 -6.37 -40.10
N ALA A 434 -28.06 -6.19 -39.50
CA ALA A 434 -28.49 -4.92 -38.94
C ALA A 434 -27.56 -4.48 -37.79
N GLU A 435 -27.23 -5.39 -36.86
CA GLU A 435 -26.26 -5.11 -35.79
C GLU A 435 -24.87 -4.77 -36.33
N LEU A 436 -24.38 -5.50 -37.34
CA LEU A 436 -23.10 -5.17 -37.98
C LEU A 436 -23.08 -3.72 -38.51
N ARG A 437 -24.17 -3.27 -39.15
CA ARG A 437 -24.31 -1.87 -39.61
C ARG A 437 -24.33 -0.91 -38.42
N ARG A 438 -24.99 -1.26 -37.32
CA ARG A 438 -25.04 -0.46 -36.08
C ARG A 438 -23.65 -0.28 -35.47
N VAL A 439 -22.91 -1.38 -35.32
CA VAL A 439 -21.52 -1.40 -34.81
C VAL A 439 -20.61 -0.53 -35.68
N GLN A 440 -20.74 -0.60 -37.01
CA GLN A 440 -19.96 0.22 -37.94
C GLN A 440 -20.28 1.72 -37.82
N LYS A 441 -21.55 2.09 -37.63
CA LYS A 441 -21.95 3.49 -37.40
C LYS A 441 -21.42 4.02 -36.06
N LYS A 442 -21.56 3.24 -34.98
CA LYS A 442 -21.09 3.65 -33.64
C LYS A 442 -19.57 3.80 -33.58
N ARG A 443 -18.78 2.89 -34.17
CA ARG A 443 -17.30 3.05 -34.25
C ARG A 443 -16.87 4.32 -34.99
N LYS A 444 -17.65 4.80 -35.97
CA LYS A 444 -17.38 6.08 -36.63
C LYS A 444 -17.66 7.28 -35.71
N LYS A 445 -18.68 7.19 -34.86
CA LYS A 445 -19.09 8.23 -33.90
C LYS A 445 -18.17 8.29 -32.68
N ASP A 446 -17.76 7.14 -32.13
CA ASP A 446 -16.88 7.07 -30.96
C ASP A 446 -15.47 7.60 -31.26
N LYS A 447 -15.00 7.45 -32.52
CA LYS A 447 -13.79 8.12 -33.03
C LYS A 447 -13.86 9.65 -32.96
N THR A 448 -15.06 10.22 -32.87
CA THR A 448 -15.33 11.66 -32.80
C THR A 448 -15.52 12.14 -31.35
N ILE A 449 -15.88 11.26 -30.43
CA ILE A 449 -16.25 11.61 -29.04
C ILE A 449 -15.08 11.44 -28.06
N ALA A 450 -14.11 10.56 -28.32
CA ALA A 450 -12.93 10.35 -27.47
C ALA A 450 -12.01 11.60 -27.29
N GLN A 451 -12.38 12.76 -27.84
CA GLN A 451 -11.69 14.04 -27.68
C GLN A 451 -12.22 14.91 -26.53
N GLN A 452 -13.26 14.53 -25.78
CA GLN A 452 -13.92 15.44 -24.83
C GLN A 452 -14.25 14.81 -23.46
N LYS A 453 -13.28 14.93 -22.54
CA LYS A 453 -13.34 15.17 -21.07
C LYS A 453 -13.88 14.15 -20.05
N SER A 454 -13.14 14.13 -18.92
CA SER A 454 -13.43 13.65 -17.55
C SER A 454 -14.16 14.71 -16.70
N PHE A 455 -14.64 14.35 -15.48
CA PHE A 455 -14.33 14.97 -14.16
C PHE A 455 -15.35 14.67 -13.03
N ALA A 456 -14.81 14.41 -11.82
CA ALA A 456 -15.09 14.99 -10.49
C ALA A 456 -16.16 14.44 -9.48
N GLU A 457 -15.79 14.65 -8.21
CA GLU A 457 -16.18 14.08 -6.89
C GLU A 457 -17.12 14.98 -6.03
N ASN A 458 -17.55 14.48 -4.85
CA ASN A 458 -17.80 15.12 -3.51
C ASN A 458 -18.95 14.40 -2.71
N PRO A 459 -19.21 14.64 -1.40
CA PRO A 459 -18.41 14.61 -0.15
C PRO A 459 -19.08 13.72 0.98
N PRO A 460 -18.55 13.63 2.24
CA PRO A 460 -18.79 12.52 3.19
C PRO A 460 -19.70 12.84 4.39
N HIS A 461 -20.20 11.82 5.13
CA HIS A 461 -20.52 11.89 6.59
C HIS A 461 -20.81 10.53 7.30
N GLN A 462 -20.01 10.28 8.38
CA GLN A 462 -20.24 9.76 9.75
C GLN A 462 -20.93 8.40 10.10
N LEU A 463 -20.26 7.63 10.98
CA LEU A 463 -20.80 6.56 11.84
C LEU A 463 -20.26 6.65 13.29
N ALA A 464 -20.98 6.00 14.23
CA ALA A 464 -21.07 6.28 15.67
C ALA A 464 -20.00 5.63 16.60
N PRO A 465 -19.73 6.18 17.80
CA PRO A 465 -18.62 5.78 18.68
C PRO A 465 -18.91 4.56 19.59
N GLY A 466 -17.82 3.85 19.96
CA GLY A 466 -17.74 2.83 21.02
C GLY A 466 -17.93 3.40 22.45
N PRO A 467 -17.70 2.61 23.52
CA PRO A 467 -18.14 2.96 24.88
C PRO A 467 -17.40 4.21 25.40
N THR A 468 -18.06 5.36 25.30
CA THR A 468 -17.63 6.60 25.91
C THR A 468 -18.02 6.59 27.39
N GLY A 469 -17.07 6.94 28.27
CA GLY A 469 -17.34 7.11 29.70
C GLY A 469 -16.36 6.39 30.62
N ILE A 470 -16.17 6.98 31.79
CA ILE A 470 -15.41 6.39 32.89
C ILE A 470 -16.38 5.63 33.78
N TYR A 471 -16.14 4.33 33.96
CA TYR A 471 -16.96 3.48 34.81
C TYR A 471 -16.30 3.21 36.16
N PRO A 472 -17.08 3.06 37.24
CA PRO A 472 -16.56 2.65 38.55
C PRO A 472 -15.89 1.28 38.44
N ALA A 473 -14.69 1.16 39.00
CA ALA A 473 -13.92 -0.06 38.95
C ALA A 473 -13.84 -0.74 40.32
N SER A 474 -13.68 -2.07 40.31
CA SER A 474 -13.64 -2.88 41.53
C SER A 474 -12.35 -2.73 42.34
N ASN A 475 -11.26 -2.22 41.76
CA ASN A 475 -9.98 -2.02 42.44
C ASN A 475 -9.25 -0.76 41.92
N PRO A 476 -9.45 0.42 42.54
CA PRO A 476 -8.88 1.69 42.09
C PRO A 476 -7.34 1.74 42.13
N GLU A 477 -6.72 1.05 43.09
CA GLU A 477 -5.26 1.04 43.28
C GLU A 477 -4.50 0.32 42.15
N GLU A 478 -5.19 -0.54 41.37
CA GLU A 478 -4.61 -1.21 40.20
C GLU A 478 -4.78 -0.40 38.90
N ILE A 479 -5.46 0.76 38.93
CA ILE A 479 -5.75 1.56 37.74
C ILE A 479 -4.73 2.67 37.60
N ILE A 480 -4.20 2.82 36.39
CA ILE A 480 -3.36 3.94 36.01
C ILE A 480 -4.25 5.00 35.36
N THR A 481 -4.36 6.17 35.99
CA THR A 481 -5.10 7.31 35.44
C THR A 481 -4.16 8.13 34.56
N ILE A 482 -4.57 8.40 33.33
CA ILE A 482 -3.77 9.16 32.37
C ILE A 482 -4.52 10.42 31.97
N VAL A 483 -3.89 11.59 32.14
CA VAL A 483 -4.34 12.82 31.48
C VAL A 483 -3.61 12.93 30.15
N SER A 484 -4.37 12.97 29.06
CA SER A 484 -3.82 13.01 27.70
C SER A 484 -4.45 14.07 26.83
N GLY A 485 -3.83 14.36 25.70
CA GLY A 485 -4.22 15.39 24.74
C GLY A 485 -3.01 15.88 23.94
N LEU A 486 -3.25 16.73 22.94
CA LEU A 486 -2.16 17.45 22.28
C LEU A 486 -1.51 18.46 23.24
N PRO A 487 -0.23 18.81 23.04
CA PRO A 487 0.35 19.94 23.75
C PRO A 487 -0.53 21.19 23.59
N ARG A 488 -0.77 21.89 24.70
CA ARG A 488 -1.60 23.11 24.80
C ARG A 488 -3.13 22.90 24.78
N THR A 489 -3.63 21.68 24.98
CA THR A 489 -5.08 21.41 25.18
C THR A 489 -5.57 21.56 26.63
N GLY A 490 -4.73 22.03 27.56
CA GLY A 490 -5.11 22.20 28.97
C GLY A 490 -4.91 20.97 29.85
N THR A 491 -4.08 20.01 29.42
CA THR A 491 -3.68 18.86 30.24
C THR A 491 -3.09 19.24 31.59
N SER A 492 -2.39 20.38 31.70
CA SER A 492 -1.83 20.84 32.98
C SER A 492 -2.90 21.27 34.00
N VAL A 493 -3.98 21.95 33.57
CA VAL A 493 -5.08 22.31 34.49
C VAL A 493 -5.85 21.07 34.93
N MET A 494 -6.03 20.09 34.04
CA MET A 494 -6.68 18.83 34.41
C MET A 494 -5.84 18.01 35.40
N MET A 495 -4.51 17.97 35.24
CA MET A 495 -3.62 17.38 36.25
C MET A 495 -3.76 18.07 37.61
N GLN A 496 -3.82 19.41 37.63
CA GLN A 496 -4.04 20.19 38.86
C GLN A 496 -5.39 19.84 39.51
N MET A 497 -6.46 19.73 38.72
CA MET A 497 -7.78 19.35 39.22
C MET A 497 -7.74 17.96 39.86
N LEU A 498 -7.28 16.93 39.14
CA LEU A 498 -7.25 15.57 39.67
C LEU A 498 -6.35 15.43 40.91
N ALA A 499 -5.22 16.15 40.96
CA ALA A 499 -4.37 16.21 42.13
C ALA A 499 -5.09 16.85 43.34
N ALA A 500 -5.76 17.98 43.14
CA ALA A 500 -6.55 18.64 44.19
C ALA A 500 -7.75 17.79 44.64
N GLY A 501 -8.34 17.03 43.72
CA GLY A 501 -9.42 16.09 44.00
C GLY A 501 -8.98 14.82 44.74
N GLY A 502 -7.68 14.64 44.99
CA GLY A 502 -7.14 13.57 45.84
C GLY A 502 -6.44 12.42 45.11
N ILE A 503 -6.22 12.49 43.79
CA ILE A 503 -5.44 11.48 43.07
C ILE A 503 -3.96 11.87 43.09
N GLU A 504 -3.09 11.00 43.62
CA GLU A 504 -1.65 11.29 43.71
C GLU A 504 -1.03 11.45 42.30
N PRO A 505 -0.37 12.58 42.00
CA PRO A 505 0.32 12.75 40.73
C PRO A 505 1.67 12.02 40.71
N LEU A 506 1.97 11.33 39.61
CA LEU A 506 3.31 10.87 39.29
C LEU A 506 4.04 11.98 38.50
N SER A 507 4.98 12.67 39.16
CA SER A 507 5.78 13.74 38.58
C SER A 507 7.17 13.80 39.21
N ASP A 508 8.17 14.33 38.49
CA ASP A 508 9.55 14.49 38.99
C ASP A 508 9.82 15.87 39.63
N GLY A 509 8.96 16.86 39.36
CA GLY A 509 9.12 18.22 39.88
C GLY A 509 10.25 19.03 39.22
N ASN A 510 10.78 18.58 38.07
CA ASN A 510 11.93 19.21 37.42
C ASN A 510 11.59 20.55 36.74
N ARG A 511 10.31 20.82 36.44
CA ARG A 511 9.85 22.04 35.78
C ARG A 511 9.27 23.04 36.78
N GLU A 512 9.91 24.20 36.87
CA GLU A 512 9.46 25.32 37.71
C GLU A 512 8.21 26.03 37.12
N ALA A 513 7.47 26.72 37.99
CA ALA A 513 6.34 27.55 37.59
C ALA A 513 6.78 28.74 36.72
N ASP A 514 5.95 29.12 35.76
CA ASP A 514 6.22 30.24 34.85
C ASP A 514 4.99 31.16 34.67
N GLU A 515 5.13 32.23 33.87
CA GLU A 515 4.05 33.19 33.59
C GLU A 515 2.83 32.59 32.86
N SER A 516 2.99 31.41 32.25
CA SER A 516 1.94 30.68 31.53
C SER A 516 1.26 29.64 32.42
N ASN A 517 1.95 29.13 33.44
CA ASN A 517 1.43 28.22 34.45
C ASN A 517 2.04 28.53 35.84
N PRO A 518 1.44 29.50 36.57
CA PRO A 518 1.99 30.00 37.84
C PRO A 518 2.01 28.97 38.98
N ARG A 519 1.33 27.83 38.81
CA ARG A 519 1.22 26.76 39.81
C ARG A 519 2.16 25.57 39.54
N GLY A 520 3.05 25.70 38.57
CA GLY A 520 4.01 24.66 38.25
C GLY A 520 3.41 23.48 37.49
N TYR A 521 4.27 22.55 37.13
CA TYR A 521 3.96 21.47 36.20
C TYR A 521 4.06 20.09 36.86
N TYR A 522 3.20 19.17 36.42
CA TYR A 522 3.18 17.76 36.83
C TYR A 522 3.74 16.85 35.73
N GLU A 523 4.83 17.28 35.09
CA GLU A 523 5.50 16.42 34.11
C GLU A 523 6.33 15.34 34.79
N TYR A 524 6.52 14.26 34.06
CA TYR A 524 7.38 13.14 34.42
C TYR A 524 8.25 12.85 33.21
N ASP A 525 9.54 13.16 33.28
CA ASP A 525 10.45 13.14 32.13
C ASP A 525 10.53 11.74 31.49
N LYS A 526 10.42 10.67 32.28
CA LYS A 526 10.35 9.30 31.73
C LYS A 526 9.12 9.06 30.87
N ALA A 527 8.04 9.81 31.03
CA ALA A 527 6.85 9.71 30.18
C ALA A 527 7.13 10.11 28.73
N ILE A 528 8.12 10.97 28.49
CA ILE A 528 8.58 11.34 27.15
C ILE A 528 9.23 10.14 26.45
N GLN A 529 9.85 9.25 27.23
CA GLN A 529 10.55 8.05 26.79
C GLN A 529 9.64 6.82 26.72
N LEU A 530 8.30 6.95 26.85
CA LEU A 530 7.40 5.79 26.88
C LEU A 530 7.58 4.82 25.69
N ALA A 531 7.97 5.36 24.52
CA ALA A 531 8.22 4.55 23.33
C ALA A 531 9.49 3.67 23.44
N SER A 532 10.50 4.13 24.16
CA SER A 532 11.79 3.44 24.34
C SER A 532 11.92 2.71 25.68
N ASP A 533 11.30 3.23 26.74
CA ASP A 533 11.25 2.68 28.08
C ASP A 533 9.84 2.82 28.70
N SER A 534 9.16 1.68 28.86
CA SER A 534 7.86 1.57 29.55
C SER A 534 7.97 0.93 30.94
N SER A 535 9.18 0.66 31.43
CA SER A 535 9.39 -0.03 32.72
C SER A 535 8.81 0.73 33.91
N TRP A 536 8.76 2.06 33.83
CA TRP A 536 8.22 2.93 34.87
C TRP A 536 6.69 2.93 34.93
N VAL A 537 5.98 2.44 33.91
CA VAL A 537 4.51 2.55 33.84
C VAL A 537 3.84 1.84 35.02
N GLY A 538 4.47 0.81 35.57
CA GLY A 538 4.01 0.13 36.78
C GLY A 538 4.01 1.01 38.04
N ASP A 539 4.88 2.01 38.12
CA ASP A 539 4.96 2.97 39.24
C ASP A 539 3.75 3.93 39.26
N ALA A 540 2.97 3.99 38.18
CA ALA A 540 1.79 4.85 38.03
C ALA A 540 0.49 4.20 38.54
N LYS A 541 0.51 2.97 39.05
CA LYS A 541 -0.68 2.29 39.59
C LYS A 541 -1.27 3.09 40.76
N GLY A 542 -2.56 3.38 40.70
CA GLY A 542 -3.28 4.20 41.68
C GLY A 542 -3.00 5.70 41.57
N LYS A 543 -2.16 6.12 40.62
CA LYS A 543 -1.73 7.51 40.43
C LYS A 543 -2.30 8.11 39.15
N VAL A 544 -2.13 9.42 39.00
CA VAL A 544 -2.38 10.15 37.75
C VAL A 544 -1.05 10.56 37.11
N VAL A 545 -0.89 10.30 35.82
CA VAL A 545 0.29 10.69 35.03
C VAL A 545 -0.14 11.40 33.75
N LYS A 546 0.66 12.38 33.33
CA LYS A 546 0.45 13.12 32.07
C LYS A 546 1.22 12.44 30.94
N ILE A 547 0.52 12.05 29.87
CA ILE A 547 1.11 11.42 28.68
C ILE A 547 0.48 12.06 27.44
N VAL A 548 1.29 12.55 26.49
CA VAL A 548 0.75 13.14 25.25
C VAL A 548 0.08 12.09 24.37
N ALA A 549 -0.94 12.51 23.62
CA ALA A 549 -1.79 11.59 22.84
C ALA A 549 -0.99 10.65 21.91
N GLN A 550 0.09 11.16 21.29
CA GLN A 550 0.96 10.42 20.39
C GLN A 550 1.70 9.25 21.03
N LEU A 551 1.87 9.25 22.35
CA LEU A 551 2.57 8.17 23.06
C LEU A 551 1.61 7.10 23.61
N LEU A 552 0.30 7.34 23.62
CA LEU A 552 -0.68 6.38 24.11
C LEU A 552 -0.64 5.01 23.40
N PRO A 553 -0.36 4.90 22.08
CA PRO A 553 -0.21 3.59 21.43
C PRO A 553 0.90 2.72 22.05
N ASN A 554 1.90 3.33 22.70
CA ASN A 554 3.03 2.62 23.32
C ASN A 554 2.73 2.16 24.75
N LEU A 555 1.51 2.35 25.25
CA LEU A 555 1.12 1.84 26.57
C LEU A 555 1.18 0.30 26.59
N PRO A 556 1.91 -0.32 27.54
CA PRO A 556 2.05 -1.77 27.57
C PRO A 556 0.70 -2.46 27.86
N ASP A 557 0.43 -3.59 27.21
CA ASP A 557 -0.76 -4.40 27.52
C ASP A 557 -0.64 -5.13 28.85
N PHE A 558 0.59 -5.37 29.31
CA PHE A 558 0.89 -6.11 30.53
C PHE A 558 1.90 -5.36 31.40
N ILE A 559 1.65 -5.36 32.72
CA ILE A 559 2.56 -4.83 33.74
C ILE A 559 2.66 -5.89 34.84
N ASP A 560 3.89 -6.28 35.19
CA ASP A 560 4.18 -7.36 36.17
C ASP A 560 3.43 -8.68 35.87
N GLY A 561 3.30 -9.02 34.59
CA GLY A 561 2.61 -10.23 34.13
C GLY A 561 1.07 -10.20 34.26
N LYS A 562 0.47 -9.05 34.62
CA LYS A 562 -0.98 -8.84 34.64
C LYS A 562 -1.41 -7.89 33.54
N ILE A 563 -2.63 -8.03 33.05
CA ILE A 563 -3.23 -7.07 32.09
C ILE A 563 -3.24 -5.68 32.75
N ALA A 564 -2.64 -4.71 32.09
CA ALA A 564 -2.60 -3.34 32.54
C ALA A 564 -4.00 -2.71 32.45
N ARG A 565 -4.39 -1.93 33.46
CA ARG A 565 -5.69 -1.26 33.51
C ARG A 565 -5.50 0.25 33.44
N TYR A 566 -5.97 0.82 32.34
CA TYR A 566 -5.89 2.25 32.08
C TYR A 566 -7.26 2.91 32.16
N ARG A 567 -7.25 4.17 32.58
CA ARG A 567 -8.36 5.11 32.47
C ARG A 567 -7.83 6.43 31.96
N ILE A 568 -8.44 6.99 30.92
CA ILE A 568 -7.91 8.19 30.27
C ILE A 568 -8.88 9.36 30.36
N VAL A 569 -8.41 10.50 30.85
CA VAL A 569 -9.06 11.80 30.71
C VAL A 569 -8.40 12.53 29.54
N PHE A 570 -9.12 12.60 28.43
CA PHE A 570 -8.62 13.12 27.17
C PHE A 570 -9.03 14.59 26.99
N MET A 571 -8.07 15.48 27.07
CA MET A 571 -8.25 16.92 26.94
C MET A 571 -8.28 17.34 25.46
N ASP A 572 -9.39 17.96 25.09
CA ASP A 572 -9.66 18.44 23.74
C ASP A 572 -9.74 19.97 23.69
N ARG A 573 -9.21 20.55 22.62
CA ARG A 573 -9.22 22.00 22.36
C ARG A 573 -9.17 22.22 20.85
N ASP A 574 -9.83 23.30 20.42
CA ASP A 574 -9.84 23.73 19.03
C ASP A 574 -8.42 23.75 18.42
N LEU A 575 -8.26 23.11 17.26
CA LEU A 575 -6.94 22.92 16.64
C LEU A 575 -6.33 24.23 16.15
N ASP A 576 -7.13 25.23 15.76
CA ASP A 576 -6.63 26.56 15.42
C ASP A 576 -6.02 27.23 16.65
N GLU A 577 -6.69 27.13 17.81
CA GLU A 577 -6.14 27.62 19.07
C GLU A 577 -4.87 26.86 19.48
N VAL A 578 -4.84 25.53 19.31
CA VAL A 578 -3.69 24.69 19.65
C VAL A 578 -2.48 25.08 18.81
N VAL A 579 -2.62 25.14 17.48
CA VAL A 579 -1.52 25.47 16.56
C VAL A 579 -1.03 26.90 16.77
N ALA A 580 -1.94 27.87 16.96
CA ALA A 580 -1.56 29.24 17.29
C ALA A 580 -0.76 29.32 18.60
N SER A 581 -1.19 28.58 19.63
CA SER A 581 -0.51 28.55 20.93
C SER A 581 0.88 27.92 20.87
N GLN A 582 1.01 26.81 20.14
CA GLN A 582 2.30 26.15 19.93
C GLN A 582 3.26 27.06 19.15
N HIS A 583 2.78 27.75 18.11
CA HIS A 583 3.59 28.69 17.34
C HIS A 583 4.10 29.87 18.19
N THR A 584 3.24 30.50 19.00
CA THR A 584 3.66 31.58 19.92
C THR A 584 4.73 31.09 20.92
N MET A 585 4.60 29.85 21.42
CA MET A 585 5.57 29.26 22.33
C MET A 585 6.93 28.98 21.66
N LEU A 586 6.93 28.35 20.50
CA LEU A 586 8.16 28.07 19.73
C LEU A 586 8.88 29.36 19.36
N SER A 587 8.13 30.39 18.93
CA SER A 587 8.67 31.70 18.62
C SER A 587 9.36 32.35 19.83
N LYS A 588 8.74 32.30 21.02
CA LYS A 588 9.36 32.80 22.27
C LYS A 588 10.62 32.04 22.65
N GLN A 589 10.71 30.76 22.33
CA GLN A 589 11.88 29.91 22.60
C GLN A 589 12.95 29.97 21.49
N GLY A 590 12.72 30.75 20.43
CA GLY A 590 13.63 30.84 19.28
C GLY A 590 13.70 29.56 18.44
N LYS A 591 12.69 28.69 18.52
CA LYS A 591 12.59 27.43 17.78
C LYS A 591 11.76 27.60 16.51
N LYS A 592 12.06 26.81 15.46
CA LYS A 592 11.44 26.96 14.13
C LYS A 592 10.13 26.19 14.01
N GLY A 593 10.00 25.03 14.66
CA GLY A 593 8.88 24.12 14.52
C GLY A 593 8.93 23.25 13.27
N ALA A 594 7.80 22.62 12.96
CA ALA A 594 7.58 21.86 11.73
C ALA A 594 7.75 22.75 10.49
N ASP A 595 8.30 22.20 9.40
CA ASP A 595 8.28 22.82 8.07
C ASP A 595 6.97 22.45 7.33
N LEU A 596 5.85 22.70 8.01
CA LEU A 596 4.49 22.50 7.49
C LEU A 596 3.73 23.82 7.55
N ASP A 597 2.81 24.02 6.60
CA ASP A 597 1.78 25.03 6.78
C ASP A 597 0.80 24.63 7.89
N ALA A 598 0.12 25.63 8.46
CA ALA A 598 -0.76 25.43 9.61
C ALA A 598 -1.94 24.49 9.30
N ASP A 599 -2.48 24.52 8.08
CA ASP A 599 -3.62 23.68 7.69
C ASP A 599 -3.21 22.21 7.60
N LYS A 600 -2.06 21.93 6.99
CA LYS A 600 -1.50 20.57 6.90
C LYS A 600 -1.13 20.00 8.27
N LEU A 601 -0.63 20.84 9.17
CA LEU A 601 -0.35 20.44 10.54
C LEU A 601 -1.64 20.07 11.29
N LYS A 602 -2.70 20.88 11.15
CA LYS A 602 -4.02 20.58 11.75
C LYS A 602 -4.61 19.28 11.22
N GLU A 603 -4.60 19.08 9.90
CA GLU A 603 -5.05 17.81 9.28
C GLU A 603 -4.30 16.61 9.84
N THR A 604 -2.98 16.74 10.00
CA THR A 604 -2.13 15.69 10.53
C THR A 604 -2.46 15.38 12.00
N TYR A 605 -2.61 16.41 12.83
CA TYR A 605 -3.03 16.22 14.22
C TYR A 605 -4.43 15.62 14.34
N ALA A 606 -5.39 16.06 13.54
CA ALA A 606 -6.73 15.49 13.52
C ALA A 606 -6.70 13.99 13.19
N SER A 607 -5.94 13.60 12.17
CA SER A 607 -5.76 12.19 11.77
C SER A 607 -5.09 11.35 12.85
N GLN A 608 -4.04 11.89 13.52
CA GLN A 608 -3.39 11.20 14.64
C GLN A 608 -4.33 11.01 15.83
N LEU A 609 -5.13 12.02 16.16
CA LEU A 609 -6.10 11.94 17.25
C LEU A 609 -7.20 10.91 16.96
N ASP A 610 -7.69 10.86 15.72
CA ASP A 610 -8.66 9.84 15.28
C ASP A 610 -8.09 8.42 15.43
N SER A 611 -6.85 8.20 14.97
CA SER A 611 -6.15 6.92 15.14
C SER A 611 -5.98 6.54 16.62
N VAL A 612 -5.66 7.49 17.49
CA VAL A 612 -5.55 7.25 18.93
C VAL A 612 -6.92 6.86 19.52
N GLN A 613 -7.99 7.59 19.18
CA GLN A 613 -9.33 7.29 19.66
C GLN A 613 -9.81 5.90 19.18
N HIS A 614 -9.51 5.54 17.94
CA HIS A 614 -9.79 4.21 17.41
C HIS A 614 -9.07 3.12 18.22
N MET A 615 -7.78 3.31 18.48
CA MET A 615 -6.98 2.39 19.30
C MET A 615 -7.53 2.25 20.73
N LEU A 616 -7.97 3.35 21.35
CA LEU A 616 -8.61 3.30 22.68
C LEU A 616 -9.89 2.46 22.67
N ALA A 617 -10.71 2.59 21.62
CA ALA A 617 -11.91 1.80 21.43
C ALA A 617 -11.58 0.30 21.20
N GLU A 618 -10.63 0.00 20.32
CA GLU A 618 -10.18 -1.37 20.03
C GLU A 618 -9.63 -2.08 21.28
N ARG A 619 -8.77 -1.40 22.05
CA ARG A 619 -8.19 -1.93 23.30
C ARG A 619 -9.17 -1.91 24.48
N ARG A 620 -10.40 -1.42 24.28
CA ARG A 620 -11.44 -1.28 25.31
C ARG A 620 -10.95 -0.52 26.55
N ILE A 621 -10.09 0.47 26.34
CA ILE A 621 -9.61 1.34 27.41
C ILE A 621 -10.74 2.32 27.75
N SER A 622 -11.04 2.49 29.04
CA SER A 622 -12.06 3.46 29.48
C SER A 622 -11.52 4.87 29.35
N TRP A 623 -12.25 5.75 28.65
CA TRP A 623 -11.84 7.13 28.46
C TRP A 623 -13.02 8.11 28.41
N VAL A 624 -12.75 9.37 28.72
CA VAL A 624 -13.69 10.50 28.58
C VAL A 624 -13.00 11.66 27.88
N GLN A 625 -13.73 12.33 27.00
CA GLN A 625 -13.30 13.57 26.35
C GLN A 625 -13.77 14.77 27.16
N ILE A 626 -12.85 15.66 27.53
CA ILE A 626 -13.15 16.90 28.24
C ILE A 626 -12.66 18.07 27.40
N LYS A 627 -13.57 19.00 27.06
CA LYS A 627 -13.19 20.21 26.34
C LYS A 627 -12.55 21.21 27.30
N HIS A 628 -11.44 21.79 26.88
CA HIS A 628 -10.74 22.83 27.63
C HIS A 628 -11.66 24.02 27.98
N ALA A 629 -12.52 24.43 27.04
CA ALA A 629 -13.46 25.53 27.25
C ALA A 629 -14.45 25.24 28.40
N ASP A 630 -14.87 23.98 28.55
CA ASP A 630 -15.81 23.57 29.60
C ASP A 630 -15.13 23.56 30.97
N VAL A 631 -13.86 23.15 31.06
CA VAL A 631 -13.06 23.27 32.29
C VAL A 631 -13.01 24.71 32.78
N ILE A 632 -12.86 25.68 31.87
CA ILE A 632 -12.75 27.09 32.23
C ILE A 632 -14.12 27.72 32.56
N SER A 633 -15.16 27.39 31.79
CA SER A 633 -16.47 28.04 31.91
C SER A 633 -17.39 27.38 32.94
N ASN A 634 -17.32 26.05 33.08
CA ASN A 634 -18.18 25.24 33.94
C ASN A 634 -17.36 24.20 34.75
N PRO A 635 -16.34 24.62 35.53
CA PRO A 635 -15.44 23.70 36.24
C PRO A 635 -16.15 22.75 37.22
N GLU A 636 -17.23 23.21 37.86
CA GLU A 636 -18.01 22.41 38.81
C GLU A 636 -18.69 21.22 38.12
N GLN A 637 -19.32 21.44 36.97
CA GLN A 637 -19.94 20.37 36.19
C GLN A 637 -18.90 19.32 35.76
N VAL A 638 -17.75 19.77 35.24
CA VAL A 638 -16.66 18.87 34.83
C VAL A 638 -16.15 18.05 36.02
N ALA A 639 -15.96 18.68 37.19
CA ALA A 639 -15.51 18.00 38.39
C ALA A 639 -16.54 16.98 38.91
N GLU A 640 -17.84 17.28 38.85
CA GLU A 640 -18.91 16.35 39.20
C GLU A 640 -18.96 15.13 38.26
N GLU A 641 -18.86 15.35 36.95
CA GLU A 641 -18.84 14.28 35.94
C GLU A 641 -17.65 13.34 36.15
N LEU A 642 -16.46 13.89 36.40
CA LEU A 642 -15.28 13.12 36.75
C LEU A 642 -15.47 12.38 38.06
N ASN A 643 -15.96 13.03 39.11
CA ASN A 643 -16.18 12.38 40.40
C ASN A 643 -17.12 11.18 40.26
N GLN A 644 -18.24 11.33 39.52
CA GLN A 644 -19.17 10.24 39.26
C GLN A 644 -18.49 9.07 38.54
N GLY A 645 -17.74 9.34 37.46
CA GLY A 645 -17.03 8.30 36.71
C GLY A 645 -15.96 7.60 37.55
N PHE A 646 -15.33 8.32 38.46
CA PHE A 646 -14.30 7.78 39.35
C PHE A 646 -14.90 6.99 40.52
N GLY A 647 -16.21 7.03 40.75
CA GLY A 647 -16.88 6.27 41.82
C GLY A 647 -17.19 7.09 43.07
N GLY A 648 -17.21 8.42 42.96
CA GLY A 648 -17.74 9.33 43.98
C GLY A 648 -16.79 9.70 45.12
N HIS A 649 -15.48 9.58 44.93
CA HIS A 649 -14.47 9.80 45.97
C HIS A 649 -13.57 11.03 45.77
N LEU A 650 -13.76 11.79 44.69
CA LEU A 650 -12.98 13.00 44.43
C LEU A 650 -13.53 14.21 45.20
N ASP A 651 -12.65 15.08 45.68
CA ASP A 651 -13.03 16.37 46.27
C ASP A 651 -13.35 17.40 45.18
N VAL A 652 -14.64 17.48 44.83
CA VAL A 652 -15.15 18.39 43.78
C VAL A 652 -14.84 19.85 44.10
N GLN A 653 -14.88 20.26 45.36
CA GLN A 653 -14.68 21.68 45.72
C GLN A 653 -13.22 22.09 45.54
N GLU A 654 -12.28 21.25 45.96
CA GLU A 654 -10.85 21.49 45.75
C GLU A 654 -10.46 21.45 44.27
N MET A 655 -11.08 20.54 43.48
CA MET A 655 -10.91 20.52 42.02
C MET A 655 -11.31 21.84 41.36
N VAL A 656 -12.40 22.47 41.79
CA VAL A 656 -12.90 23.72 41.18
C VAL A 656 -12.00 24.91 41.54
N GLN A 657 -11.52 24.98 42.79
CA GLN A 657 -10.66 26.08 43.25
C GLN A 657 -9.36 26.21 42.47
N VAL A 658 -8.91 25.12 41.83
CA VAL A 658 -7.67 25.16 41.06
C VAL A 658 -7.82 25.72 39.64
N VAL A 659 -9.03 26.03 39.16
CA VAL A 659 -9.20 26.59 37.82
C VAL A 659 -9.05 28.11 37.84
N ASP A 660 -8.13 28.65 37.02
CA ASP A 660 -7.95 30.11 36.82
C ASP A 660 -8.37 30.53 35.40
N PRO A 661 -9.54 31.17 35.23
CA PRO A 661 -10.03 31.60 33.92
C PRO A 661 -9.16 32.66 33.24
N THR A 662 -8.30 33.37 33.97
CA THR A 662 -7.46 34.45 33.45
C THR A 662 -6.23 33.96 32.68
N LEU A 663 -5.90 32.67 32.80
CA LEU A 663 -4.81 32.02 32.06
C LEU A 663 -5.23 31.57 30.65
N TYR A 664 -6.51 31.71 30.27
CA TYR A 664 -7.02 31.40 28.94
C TYR A 664 -6.94 32.59 27.97
N ARG A 665 -5.75 32.82 27.40
CA ARG A 665 -5.34 34.07 26.70
C ARG A 665 -5.43 34.05 25.17
N GLU A 666 -5.44 32.89 24.52
CA GLU A 666 -5.45 32.74 23.05
C GLU A 666 -6.77 32.10 22.61
N ARG A 667 -7.78 32.94 22.37
CA ARG A 667 -9.12 32.54 21.91
C ARG A 667 -9.27 32.93 20.45
N THR A 668 -9.96 32.10 19.67
CA THR A 668 -10.48 32.48 18.36
C THR A 668 -11.83 33.20 18.46
#